data_AF-A0A3D1ZXJ7-F1
#
_entry.id   AF-A0A3D1ZXJ7-F1
#
_cell.length_a   1.000
_cell.length_b   1.000
_cell.length_c   1.000
_cell.angle_alpha   90.00
_cell.angle_beta   90.00
_cell.angle_gamma   90.00
#
_symmetry.space_group_name_H-M   'P 1'
#
loop_
_entity.id
_entity.type
_entity.pdbx_description
1 polymer ?
#
loop_
_entity_poly.entity_id
_entity_poly.type
_entity_poly.pdbx_seq_one_letter_code
_entity_poly.pdbx_strand_id
1 'polypeptide(L)'
;MLRKRLFFNVLTKSALVILLGTAQSYAACLLDGATNTTSQLTNSDTASISAAAGNNWDITSCDVSGVTDMSSLFRTDSTFNQDISGWDVSNVTSMYQMFEDANAFNQDISGWDVSSVTDMKRVFKKAYAFNQNLSTWNVSSVTIMESAFEYASAFNQPLNTWNVGAVTNFDYMLKDTLVFNQSLNQWATSSATTMRGMFRNTSVFNQDISSWNTSSVTNMKWLFMNAAAFDQNIGAWDMTSVSNLRSFSTGSGLSRTNYDAMLNAWSQQTLLTGETIDIGTTQYSTLSATARASIISTYAWTINDGGLYTPSSPLAKADVVGSIEAWTNIARRNAHNTTNTITSRLDFLRRNYGHYKLSHQGINVKFADVTLDKVMNGDVATSGDLKTDMENLAAAGQNTGDLTNQASSVASDLAFDSAISMRKEILSTLNPTSSEKIGQWSMWSAGQVTLGSIDVSATAAKQAISGNSITLGMDKPISQHERIGFALTMANDDVDVGTAGSSVDADNYAMTSYGSFIYPTVTLEGIFGYGQLDLTSTRVDGIETLTGSRKGKQIFASVAVRSNQSRLSGNLSISPYARLDGSYSRLNKFTETGGANALTYNQQAITTAMFAAGLDVNYETYVYGGLLKPYAKVEFGSDFSSDSDASMYYNSATSTVYTTSIASRDDTRWKTELGTDFFFSSGVTGSFFYIREMTGSQARSNSVGLRFSGAK
;
A
#
# COMPACT_ATOMS: atom_id res chain seq x y z
N MET A 1 -45.30 -43.64 -69.21
CA MET A 1 -46.65 -43.32 -69.74
C MET A 1 -47.56 -42.92 -68.59
N LEU A 2 -48.29 -41.80 -68.75
CA LEU A 2 -49.74 -41.63 -68.48
C LEU A 2 -50.32 -42.08 -67.11
N ARG A 3 -51.21 -41.31 -66.44
CA ARG A 3 -51.74 -39.94 -66.66
C ARG A 3 -52.68 -39.57 -65.49
N LYS A 4 -52.62 -38.31 -64.99
CA LYS A 4 -53.77 -37.53 -64.41
C LYS A 4 -54.45 -38.14 -63.15
N ARG A 5 -55.21 -37.47 -62.27
CA ARG A 5 -55.80 -36.11 -62.08
C ARG A 5 -56.17 -36.05 -60.55
N LEU A 6 -56.46 -34.96 -59.84
CA LEU A 6 -56.54 -33.49 -60.07
C LEU A 6 -56.36 -32.83 -58.66
N PHE A 7 -56.02 -31.55 -58.57
CA PHE A 7 -56.32 -30.72 -57.39
C PHE A 7 -57.83 -30.46 -57.29
N PHE A 8 -58.41 -30.41 -56.09
CA PHE A 8 -59.15 -29.22 -55.63
C PHE A 8 -59.39 -29.25 -54.12
N ASN A 9 -59.59 -28.07 -53.54
CA ASN A 9 -59.66 -27.79 -52.11
C ASN A 9 -61.09 -27.31 -51.74
N VAL A 10 -61.34 -27.02 -50.45
CA VAL A 10 -62.48 -26.25 -49.87
C VAL A 10 -63.74 -27.03 -49.42
N LEU A 11 -64.32 -26.54 -48.30
CA LEU A 11 -65.52 -26.94 -47.51
C LEU A 11 -65.34 -28.16 -46.57
N THR A 12 -64.86 -27.99 -45.33
CA THR A 12 -65.49 -27.42 -44.09
C THR A 12 -66.59 -28.26 -43.44
N LYS A 13 -66.33 -28.62 -42.16
CA LYS A 13 -67.29 -28.80 -41.04
C LYS A 13 -68.68 -29.39 -41.36
N SER A 14 -68.87 -30.68 -41.04
CA SER A 14 -69.75 -31.12 -39.92
C SER A 14 -70.02 -32.63 -39.97
N ALA A 15 -70.28 -33.21 -38.79
CA ALA A 15 -70.69 -34.61 -38.56
C ALA A 15 -69.66 -35.72 -38.89
N LEU A 16 -69.23 -36.41 -37.83
CA LEU A 16 -69.27 -37.87 -37.64
C LEU A 16 -68.01 -38.43 -36.96
N VAL A 17 -67.85 -38.14 -35.66
CA VAL A 17 -66.99 -38.93 -34.76
C VAL A 17 -67.76 -39.20 -33.47
N ILE A 18 -68.43 -40.34 -33.42
CA ILE A 18 -68.90 -40.99 -32.18
C ILE A 18 -68.47 -42.46 -32.29
N LEU A 19 -68.04 -43.02 -31.16
CA LEU A 19 -67.62 -44.42 -30.89
C LEU A 19 -66.13 -44.79 -31.09
N LEU A 20 -65.46 -44.78 -29.92
CA LEU A 20 -64.54 -45.80 -29.39
C LEU A 20 -63.06 -45.82 -29.83
N GLY A 21 -62.17 -45.58 -28.85
CA GLY A 21 -60.81 -46.16 -28.85
C GLY A 21 -59.65 -45.21 -28.57
N THR A 22 -59.43 -44.84 -27.29
CA THR A 22 -58.12 -44.43 -26.73
C THR A 22 -57.25 -43.46 -27.55
N ALA A 23 -57.61 -42.18 -27.57
CA ALA A 23 -56.72 -41.08 -27.94
C ALA A 23 -57.10 -39.79 -27.20
N GLN A 24 -56.91 -39.75 -25.88
CA GLN A 24 -57.03 -38.52 -25.09
C GLN A 24 -55.75 -37.68 -25.24
N SER A 25 -55.65 -36.98 -26.36
CA SER A 25 -54.78 -35.81 -26.48
C SER A 25 -55.43 -34.64 -25.72
N TYR A 26 -55.23 -34.58 -24.41
CA TYR A 26 -55.57 -33.40 -23.62
C TYR A 26 -54.39 -32.43 -23.59
N ALA A 27 -54.65 -31.16 -23.92
CA ALA A 27 -53.81 -30.08 -23.43
C ALA A 27 -53.96 -30.04 -21.90
N ALA A 28 -52.86 -29.84 -21.17
CA ALA A 28 -52.82 -30.06 -19.71
C ALA A 28 -53.82 -29.22 -18.90
N CYS A 29 -54.25 -28.07 -19.44
CA CYS A 29 -55.01 -27.04 -18.71
C CYS A 29 -56.20 -26.44 -19.49
N LEU A 30 -56.85 -27.21 -20.36
CA LEU A 30 -58.02 -26.79 -21.18
C LEU A 30 -59.00 -27.97 -21.33
N LEU A 31 -60.32 -27.90 -21.03
CA LEU A 31 -61.24 -26.80 -20.72
C LEU A 31 -62.36 -27.26 -19.75
N ASP A 32 -63.09 -26.33 -19.15
CA ASP A 32 -64.49 -26.60 -18.78
C ASP A 32 -65.31 -26.80 -20.06
N GLY A 33 -65.86 -28.01 -20.24
CA GLY A 33 -66.63 -28.42 -21.40
C GLY A 33 -67.95 -27.68 -21.61
N ALA A 34 -68.40 -26.86 -20.64
CA ALA A 34 -69.60 -26.03 -20.75
C ALA A 34 -69.34 -24.60 -21.23
N THR A 35 -68.17 -24.01 -20.92
CA THR A 35 -67.92 -22.56 -21.04
C THR A 35 -66.81 -22.17 -22.01
N ASN A 36 -65.95 -23.13 -22.39
CA ASN A 36 -64.80 -22.90 -23.28
C ASN A 36 -63.78 -21.88 -22.73
N THR A 37 -63.66 -21.79 -21.40
CA THR A 37 -62.62 -21.06 -20.66
C THR A 37 -61.65 -22.03 -19.97
N THR A 38 -60.46 -21.55 -19.61
CA THR A 38 -59.58 -22.22 -18.64
C THR A 38 -60.33 -22.34 -17.31
N SER A 39 -60.45 -23.56 -16.77
CA SER A 39 -60.91 -23.76 -15.41
C SER A 39 -59.79 -23.37 -14.45
N GLN A 40 -60.05 -22.44 -13.53
CA GLN A 40 -59.13 -22.12 -12.43
C GLN A 40 -58.74 -23.41 -11.70
N LEU A 41 -57.43 -23.65 -11.60
CA LEU A 41 -56.87 -24.83 -10.95
C LEU A 41 -56.72 -24.58 -9.45
N THR A 42 -56.83 -25.65 -8.67
CA THR A 42 -56.70 -25.64 -7.22
C THR A 42 -55.66 -26.66 -6.76
N ASN A 43 -55.42 -26.76 -5.44
CA ASN A 43 -54.44 -27.69 -4.90
C ASN A 43 -54.69 -29.16 -5.30
N SER A 44 -55.93 -29.57 -5.62
CA SER A 44 -56.24 -30.93 -6.11
C SER A 44 -55.63 -31.24 -7.47
N ASP A 45 -55.32 -30.23 -8.26
CA ASP A 45 -54.94 -30.34 -9.68
C ASP A 45 -53.41 -30.33 -9.87
N THR A 46 -52.66 -29.98 -8.82
CA THR A 46 -51.19 -29.94 -8.78
C THR A 46 -50.52 -31.24 -9.25
N ALA A 47 -51.08 -32.40 -8.90
CA ALA A 47 -50.60 -33.70 -9.37
C ALA A 47 -50.76 -33.88 -10.89
N SER A 48 -51.84 -33.33 -11.48
CA SER A 48 -52.08 -33.34 -12.92
C SER A 48 -51.13 -32.40 -13.66
N ILE A 49 -50.86 -31.21 -13.10
CA ILE A 49 -49.88 -30.25 -13.62
C ILE A 49 -48.46 -30.88 -13.62
N SER A 50 -48.07 -31.50 -12.50
CA SER A 50 -46.78 -32.20 -12.37
C SER A 50 -46.63 -33.35 -13.36
N ALA A 51 -47.68 -34.17 -13.52
CA ALA A 51 -47.71 -35.24 -14.50
C ALA A 51 -47.65 -34.73 -15.96
N ALA A 52 -48.30 -33.62 -16.26
CA ALA A 52 -48.21 -32.99 -17.59
C ALA A 52 -46.79 -32.46 -17.87
N ALA A 53 -46.19 -31.77 -16.89
CA ALA A 53 -44.82 -31.25 -16.97
C ALA A 53 -43.81 -32.37 -17.26
N GLY A 54 -43.86 -33.47 -16.50
CA GLY A 54 -42.98 -34.63 -16.68
C GLY A 54 -43.23 -35.45 -17.94
N ASN A 55 -44.40 -35.30 -18.59
CA ASN A 55 -44.66 -35.80 -19.95
C ASN A 55 -44.26 -34.79 -21.04
N ASN A 56 -43.64 -33.66 -20.67
CA ASN A 56 -43.28 -32.54 -21.54
C ASN A 56 -44.48 -31.99 -22.34
N TRP A 57 -45.67 -31.96 -21.71
CA TRP A 57 -46.85 -31.27 -22.22
C TRP A 57 -46.81 -29.80 -21.82
N ASP A 58 -47.35 -28.94 -22.68
CA ASP A 58 -47.40 -27.49 -22.47
C ASP A 58 -48.31 -27.14 -21.27
N ILE A 59 -47.70 -26.51 -20.26
CA ILE A 59 -48.36 -25.98 -19.06
C ILE A 59 -48.32 -24.44 -18.97
N THR A 60 -47.84 -23.75 -20.01
CA THR A 60 -47.66 -22.29 -20.00
C THR A 60 -48.97 -21.52 -19.76
N SER A 61 -50.09 -22.06 -20.25
CA SER A 61 -51.44 -21.47 -20.18
C SER A 61 -52.30 -21.94 -19.00
N CYS A 62 -51.70 -22.59 -18.00
CA CYS A 62 -52.43 -23.04 -16.81
C CYS A 62 -52.84 -21.86 -15.91
N ASP A 63 -54.14 -21.71 -15.66
CA ASP A 63 -54.67 -20.79 -14.64
C ASP A 63 -54.48 -21.38 -13.24
N VAL A 64 -53.32 -21.10 -12.63
CA VAL A 64 -52.96 -21.54 -11.29
C VAL A 64 -53.38 -20.57 -10.18
N SER A 65 -54.19 -19.54 -10.48
CA SER A 65 -54.56 -18.48 -9.52
C SER A 65 -55.34 -18.99 -8.29
N GLY A 66 -55.95 -20.18 -8.36
CA GLY A 66 -56.61 -20.85 -7.24
C GLY A 66 -55.73 -21.82 -6.43
N VAL A 67 -54.45 -21.97 -6.80
CA VAL A 67 -53.48 -22.83 -6.10
C VAL A 67 -52.85 -22.04 -4.95
N THR A 68 -52.97 -22.57 -3.73
CA THR A 68 -52.37 -21.99 -2.52
C THR A 68 -51.16 -22.76 -2.01
N ASP A 69 -50.95 -23.97 -2.50
CA ASP A 69 -49.83 -24.85 -2.15
C ASP A 69 -49.20 -25.44 -3.42
N MET A 70 -47.96 -25.03 -3.73
CA MET A 70 -47.17 -25.55 -4.86
C MET A 70 -46.08 -26.53 -4.40
N SER A 71 -46.24 -27.13 -3.22
CA SER A 71 -45.25 -28.07 -2.66
C SER A 71 -44.90 -29.19 -3.63
N SER A 72 -43.60 -29.38 -3.87
CA SER A 72 -43.04 -30.42 -4.75
C SER A 72 -43.51 -30.45 -6.22
N LEU A 73 -44.12 -29.38 -6.76
CA LEU A 73 -44.78 -29.41 -8.07
C LEU A 73 -43.89 -29.93 -9.23
N PHE A 74 -42.62 -29.54 -9.27
CA PHE A 74 -41.64 -29.97 -10.27
C PHE A 74 -40.48 -30.77 -9.64
N ARG A 75 -40.70 -31.31 -8.44
CA ARG A 75 -39.65 -32.02 -7.69
C ARG A 75 -39.18 -33.25 -8.45
N THR A 76 -37.86 -33.42 -8.57
CA THR A 76 -37.17 -34.47 -9.34
C THR A 76 -37.38 -34.48 -10.86
N ASP A 77 -38.10 -33.52 -11.45
CA ASP A 77 -38.09 -33.34 -12.91
C ASP A 77 -36.80 -32.61 -13.33
N SER A 78 -35.73 -33.40 -13.43
CA SER A 78 -34.38 -32.92 -13.81
C SER A 78 -34.32 -32.20 -15.16
N THR A 79 -35.35 -32.36 -16.00
CA THR A 79 -35.48 -31.76 -17.34
C THR A 79 -36.41 -30.55 -17.38
N PHE A 80 -37.13 -30.25 -16.29
CA PHE A 80 -38.11 -29.18 -16.28
C PHE A 80 -37.49 -27.81 -16.52
N ASN A 81 -37.92 -27.15 -17.60
CA ASN A 81 -37.53 -25.78 -17.93
C ASN A 81 -38.57 -25.09 -18.84
N GLN A 82 -39.87 -25.39 -18.65
CA GLN A 82 -40.95 -24.73 -19.41
C GLN A 82 -41.22 -23.32 -18.87
N ASP A 83 -41.62 -22.40 -19.75
CA ASP A 83 -41.95 -21.03 -19.37
C ASP A 83 -43.22 -21.00 -18.49
N ILE A 84 -43.05 -20.50 -17.27
CA ILE A 84 -44.10 -20.31 -16.25
C ILE A 84 -44.10 -18.85 -15.74
N SER A 85 -43.48 -17.93 -16.48
CA SER A 85 -43.39 -16.51 -16.12
C SER A 85 -44.76 -15.83 -16.00
N GLY A 86 -45.73 -16.29 -16.79
CA GLY A 86 -47.11 -15.78 -16.82
C GLY A 86 -48.06 -16.36 -15.76
N TRP A 87 -47.59 -17.22 -14.85
CA TRP A 87 -48.44 -17.79 -13.79
C TRP A 87 -48.74 -16.79 -12.67
N ASP A 88 -50.02 -16.67 -12.29
CA ASP A 88 -50.43 -15.92 -11.11
C ASP A 88 -50.24 -16.78 -9.85
N VAL A 89 -49.19 -16.47 -9.08
CA VAL A 89 -48.85 -17.15 -7.83
C VAL A 89 -49.21 -16.33 -6.58
N SER A 90 -49.99 -15.25 -6.71
CA SER A 90 -50.29 -14.31 -5.61
C SER A 90 -51.01 -14.93 -4.41
N ASN A 91 -51.74 -16.04 -4.63
CA ASN A 91 -52.41 -16.82 -3.57
C ASN A 91 -51.54 -17.95 -2.99
N VAL A 92 -50.32 -18.18 -3.50
CA VAL A 92 -49.44 -19.26 -3.04
C VAL A 92 -48.85 -18.92 -1.67
N THR A 93 -48.99 -19.86 -0.74
CA THR A 93 -48.52 -19.73 0.65
C THR A 93 -47.34 -20.66 0.98
N SER A 94 -47.17 -21.75 0.21
CA SER A 94 -46.07 -22.71 0.31
C SER A 94 -45.45 -22.98 -1.07
N MET A 95 -44.12 -22.89 -1.14
CA MET A 95 -43.30 -23.32 -2.29
C MET A 95 -42.33 -24.45 -1.90
N TYR A 96 -42.66 -25.22 -0.85
CA TYR A 96 -41.81 -26.25 -0.27
C TYR A 96 -41.34 -27.29 -1.30
N GLN A 97 -40.03 -27.38 -1.53
CA GLN A 97 -39.40 -28.29 -2.51
C GLN A 97 -39.87 -28.13 -3.98
N MET A 98 -40.48 -27.00 -4.37
CA MET A 98 -41.14 -26.83 -5.68
C MET A 98 -40.25 -27.22 -6.88
N PHE A 99 -38.98 -26.80 -6.88
CA PHE A 99 -37.97 -27.14 -7.91
C PHE A 99 -36.80 -27.97 -7.33
N GLU A 100 -36.99 -28.72 -6.23
CA GLU A 100 -35.90 -29.56 -5.71
C GLU A 100 -35.56 -30.70 -6.71
N ASP A 101 -34.27 -30.87 -7.03
CA ASP A 101 -33.78 -31.77 -8.08
C ASP A 101 -34.33 -31.45 -9.50
N ALA A 102 -34.77 -30.21 -9.77
CA ALA A 102 -35.07 -29.74 -11.12
C ALA A 102 -33.81 -29.17 -11.81
N ASN A 103 -32.85 -30.05 -12.13
CA ASN A 103 -31.48 -29.68 -12.54
C ASN A 103 -31.40 -28.62 -13.64
N ALA A 104 -32.26 -28.70 -14.65
CA ALA A 104 -32.27 -27.84 -15.84
C ALA A 104 -33.03 -26.51 -15.66
N PHE A 105 -33.75 -26.32 -14.56
CA PHE A 105 -34.64 -25.17 -14.38
C PHE A 105 -33.88 -23.85 -14.26
N ASN A 106 -34.16 -22.92 -15.16
CA ASN A 106 -33.59 -21.57 -15.19
C ASN A 106 -34.52 -20.56 -15.92
N GLN A 107 -35.85 -20.71 -15.81
CA GLN A 107 -36.80 -19.76 -16.42
C GLN A 107 -37.00 -18.52 -15.56
N ASP A 108 -37.24 -17.38 -16.22
CA ASP A 108 -37.48 -16.10 -15.56
C ASP A 108 -38.82 -16.14 -14.80
N ILE A 109 -38.72 -15.95 -13.49
CA ILE A 109 -39.82 -15.89 -12.52
C ILE A 109 -39.74 -14.60 -11.69
N SER A 110 -39.00 -13.60 -12.16
CA SER A 110 -38.82 -12.30 -11.49
C SER A 110 -40.13 -11.50 -11.37
N GLY A 111 -41.11 -11.78 -12.22
CA GLY A 111 -42.45 -11.17 -12.21
C GLY A 111 -43.46 -11.78 -11.24
N TRP A 112 -43.12 -12.87 -10.54
CA TRP A 112 -44.02 -13.54 -9.60
C TRP A 112 -44.26 -12.73 -8.32
N ASP A 113 -45.52 -12.57 -7.93
CA ASP A 113 -45.89 -12.02 -6.62
C ASP A 113 -45.85 -13.12 -5.55
N VAL A 114 -44.73 -13.19 -4.83
CA VAL A 114 -44.51 -14.14 -3.73
C VAL A 114 -44.88 -13.57 -2.34
N SER A 115 -45.59 -12.43 -2.27
CA SER A 115 -45.85 -11.73 -0.99
C SER A 115 -46.71 -12.51 0.01
N SER A 116 -47.49 -13.49 -0.45
CA SER A 116 -48.26 -14.44 0.38
C SER A 116 -47.46 -15.66 0.85
N VAL A 117 -46.25 -15.90 0.32
CA VAL A 117 -45.47 -17.10 0.62
C VAL A 117 -44.87 -17.02 2.01
N THR A 118 -45.04 -18.09 2.80
CA THR A 118 -44.54 -18.20 4.19
C THR A 118 -43.46 -19.27 4.34
N ASP A 119 -43.45 -20.29 3.49
CA ASP A 119 -42.45 -21.37 3.44
C ASP A 119 -41.79 -21.47 2.05
N MET A 120 -40.48 -21.20 2.01
CA MET A 120 -39.62 -21.35 0.82
C MET A 120 -38.58 -22.48 0.99
N LYS A 121 -38.78 -23.38 1.94
CA LYS A 121 -37.83 -24.45 2.24
C LYS A 121 -37.55 -25.32 0.99
N ARG A 122 -36.26 -25.43 0.64
CA ARG A 122 -35.73 -26.25 -0.47
C ARG A 122 -36.25 -25.86 -1.86
N VAL A 123 -36.80 -24.66 -2.04
CA VAL A 123 -37.47 -24.24 -3.29
C VAL A 123 -36.63 -24.45 -4.56
N PHE A 124 -35.33 -24.11 -4.56
CA PHE A 124 -34.39 -24.30 -5.67
C PHE A 124 -33.25 -25.29 -5.35
N LYS A 125 -33.48 -26.21 -4.40
CA LYS A 125 -32.44 -27.15 -3.96
C LYS A 125 -31.98 -28.05 -5.11
N LYS A 126 -30.68 -27.98 -5.47
CA LYS A 126 -30.08 -28.64 -6.63
C LYS A 126 -30.69 -28.25 -7.99
N ALA A 127 -31.33 -27.09 -8.09
CA ALA A 127 -31.60 -26.48 -9.39
C ALA A 127 -30.26 -25.94 -9.96
N TYR A 128 -29.38 -26.84 -10.40
CA TYR A 128 -27.97 -26.54 -10.69
C TYR A 128 -27.77 -25.44 -11.73
N ALA A 129 -28.68 -25.33 -12.70
CA ALA A 129 -28.68 -24.31 -13.75
C ALA A 129 -29.29 -22.96 -13.32
N PHE A 130 -29.97 -22.89 -12.17
CA PHE A 130 -30.76 -21.72 -11.77
C PHE A 130 -29.87 -20.52 -11.42
N ASN A 131 -30.08 -19.40 -12.12
CA ASN A 131 -29.35 -18.16 -11.94
C ASN A 131 -30.19 -16.93 -12.34
N GLN A 132 -31.51 -16.96 -12.11
CA GLN A 132 -32.41 -15.86 -12.44
C GLN A 132 -32.51 -14.82 -11.31
N ASN A 133 -32.70 -13.55 -11.69
CA ASN A 133 -32.71 -12.44 -10.74
C ASN A 133 -34.03 -12.38 -9.97
N LEU A 134 -33.96 -12.53 -8.64
CA LEU A 134 -35.11 -12.51 -7.73
C LEU A 134 -35.17 -11.22 -6.87
N SER A 135 -34.42 -10.17 -7.21
CA SER A 135 -34.34 -8.94 -6.41
C SER A 135 -35.67 -8.18 -6.27
N THR A 136 -36.65 -8.50 -7.11
CA THR A 136 -38.03 -7.97 -7.13
C THR A 136 -38.99 -8.69 -6.19
N TRP A 137 -38.65 -9.89 -5.72
CA TRP A 137 -39.52 -10.72 -4.88
C TRP A 137 -39.73 -10.09 -3.49
N ASN A 138 -41.00 -9.91 -3.10
CA ASN A 138 -41.34 -9.50 -1.75
C ASN A 138 -41.41 -10.71 -0.80
N VAL A 139 -40.31 -11.01 -0.13
CA VAL A 139 -40.20 -12.13 0.82
C VAL A 139 -40.55 -11.78 2.27
N SER A 140 -41.20 -10.63 2.54
CA SER A 140 -41.45 -10.15 3.91
C SER A 140 -42.29 -11.08 4.80
N SER A 141 -43.09 -11.95 4.19
CA SER A 141 -43.96 -12.93 4.86
C SER A 141 -43.27 -14.29 5.10
N VAL A 142 -42.09 -14.51 4.51
CA VAL A 142 -41.36 -15.78 4.58
C VAL A 142 -40.74 -15.94 5.96
N THR A 143 -41.01 -17.09 6.60
CA THR A 143 -40.49 -17.42 7.94
C THR A 143 -39.42 -18.52 7.92
N ILE A 144 -39.34 -19.30 6.83
CA ILE A 144 -38.43 -20.43 6.66
C ILE A 144 -37.77 -20.38 5.27
N MET A 145 -36.44 -20.35 5.24
CA MET A 145 -35.61 -20.42 4.02
C MET A 145 -34.61 -21.59 4.03
N GLU A 146 -34.87 -22.62 4.83
CA GLU A 146 -34.01 -23.81 4.97
C GLU A 146 -33.71 -24.43 3.59
N SER A 147 -32.42 -24.56 3.26
CA SER A 147 -31.91 -25.15 2.02
C SER A 147 -32.44 -24.50 0.72
N ALA A 148 -32.95 -23.26 0.74
CA ALA A 148 -33.63 -22.64 -0.40
C ALA A 148 -32.83 -22.70 -1.72
N PHE A 149 -31.51 -22.47 -1.67
CA PHE A 149 -30.58 -22.54 -2.81
C PHE A 149 -29.49 -23.61 -2.62
N GLU A 150 -29.70 -24.61 -1.75
CA GLU A 150 -28.67 -25.63 -1.48
C GLU A 150 -28.31 -26.38 -2.78
N TYR A 151 -27.03 -26.40 -3.17
CA TYR A 151 -26.54 -26.91 -4.47
C TYR A 151 -27.02 -26.16 -5.73
N ALA A 152 -27.55 -24.94 -5.64
CA ALA A 152 -27.79 -24.09 -6.81
C ALA A 152 -26.47 -23.52 -7.36
N SER A 153 -25.66 -24.38 -7.99
CA SER A 153 -24.24 -24.13 -8.27
C SER A 153 -23.95 -22.99 -9.25
N ALA A 154 -24.92 -22.56 -10.05
CA ALA A 154 -24.81 -21.43 -10.96
C ALA A 154 -25.28 -20.09 -10.36
N PHE A 155 -25.94 -20.12 -9.19
CA PHE A 155 -26.64 -18.96 -8.63
C PHE A 155 -25.68 -17.88 -8.10
N ASN A 156 -25.76 -16.68 -8.66
CA ASN A 156 -24.98 -15.51 -8.25
C ASN A 156 -25.76 -14.19 -8.41
N GLN A 157 -27.06 -14.20 -8.09
CA GLN A 157 -27.95 -13.03 -8.27
C GLN A 157 -28.15 -12.23 -6.98
N PRO A 158 -28.40 -10.91 -7.06
CA PRO A 158 -28.46 -10.05 -5.88
C PRO A 158 -29.69 -10.36 -5.02
N LEU A 159 -29.45 -10.59 -3.73
CA LEU A 159 -30.48 -10.81 -2.71
C LEU A 159 -30.55 -9.69 -1.64
N ASN A 160 -29.70 -8.67 -1.72
CA ASN A 160 -29.57 -7.65 -0.67
C ASN A 160 -30.87 -6.88 -0.39
N THR A 161 -31.75 -6.75 -1.39
CA THR A 161 -33.05 -6.06 -1.29
C THR A 161 -34.14 -6.85 -0.56
N TRP A 162 -33.90 -8.13 -0.25
CA TRP A 162 -34.89 -8.98 0.42
C TRP A 162 -35.10 -8.57 1.88
N ASN A 163 -36.36 -8.31 2.25
CA ASN A 163 -36.76 -8.13 3.64
C ASN A 163 -36.89 -9.49 4.34
N VAL A 164 -35.78 -9.99 4.88
CA VAL A 164 -35.73 -11.27 5.61
C VAL A 164 -36.11 -11.15 7.11
N GLY A 165 -36.70 -10.03 7.53
CA GLY A 165 -36.96 -9.72 8.95
C GLY A 165 -37.87 -10.70 9.70
N ALA A 166 -38.68 -11.49 8.98
CA ALA A 166 -39.53 -12.54 9.54
C ALA A 166 -38.88 -13.94 9.54
N VAL A 167 -37.71 -14.12 8.89
CA VAL A 167 -37.09 -15.43 8.70
C VAL A 167 -36.42 -15.88 10.00
N THR A 168 -36.83 -17.07 10.46
CA THR A 168 -36.34 -17.68 11.71
C THR A 168 -35.32 -18.80 11.47
N ASN A 169 -35.29 -19.37 10.27
CA ASN A 169 -34.47 -20.54 9.91
C ASN A 169 -33.78 -20.33 8.55
N PHE A 170 -32.45 -20.19 8.58
CA PHE A 170 -31.55 -20.05 7.42
C PHE A 170 -30.69 -21.30 7.17
N ASP A 171 -31.01 -22.44 7.79
CA ASP A 171 -30.18 -23.66 7.72
C ASP A 171 -29.89 -24.05 6.27
N TYR A 172 -28.60 -24.17 5.93
CA TYR A 172 -28.10 -24.56 4.60
C TYR A 172 -28.59 -23.71 3.42
N MET A 173 -29.15 -22.51 3.64
CA MET A 173 -29.81 -21.71 2.60
C MET A 173 -28.95 -21.53 1.33
N LEU A 174 -27.65 -21.24 1.48
CA LEU A 174 -26.69 -21.01 0.39
C LEU A 174 -25.57 -22.08 0.39
N LYS A 175 -25.81 -23.25 0.98
CA LYS A 175 -24.81 -24.33 1.02
C LYS A 175 -24.51 -24.85 -0.40
N ASP A 176 -23.23 -25.04 -0.71
CA ASP A 176 -22.73 -25.49 -2.02
C ASP A 176 -23.10 -24.56 -3.21
N THR A 177 -23.39 -23.26 -2.97
CA THR A 177 -23.54 -22.25 -4.05
C THR A 177 -22.17 -21.75 -4.52
N LEU A 178 -21.47 -22.58 -5.29
CA LEU A 178 -20.03 -22.46 -5.59
C LEU A 178 -19.54 -21.11 -6.13
N VAL A 179 -20.41 -20.32 -6.76
CA VAL A 179 -20.09 -19.02 -7.39
C VAL A 179 -20.74 -17.81 -6.71
N PHE A 180 -21.50 -18.00 -5.64
CA PHE A 180 -22.26 -16.92 -4.99
C PHE A 180 -21.32 -15.97 -4.21
N ASN A 181 -21.31 -14.69 -4.59
CA ASN A 181 -20.54 -13.65 -3.89
C ASN A 181 -21.27 -12.29 -3.88
N GLN A 182 -22.60 -12.31 -3.74
CA GLN A 182 -23.43 -11.09 -3.70
C GLN A 182 -23.59 -10.55 -2.28
N SER A 183 -23.67 -9.23 -2.14
CA SER A 183 -23.78 -8.56 -0.84
C SER A 183 -25.10 -8.90 -0.13
N LEU A 184 -25.04 -9.03 1.19
CA LEU A 184 -26.17 -9.34 2.10
C LEU A 184 -26.20 -8.40 3.32
N ASN A 185 -25.50 -7.26 3.26
CA ASN A 185 -25.30 -6.36 4.40
C ASN A 185 -26.54 -5.56 4.82
N GLN A 186 -27.61 -5.55 4.02
CA GLN A 186 -28.89 -4.89 4.32
C GLN A 186 -29.92 -5.82 5.00
N TRP A 187 -29.59 -7.10 5.18
CA TRP A 187 -30.50 -8.08 5.79
C TRP A 187 -30.74 -7.83 7.28
N ALA A 188 -32.01 -7.69 7.66
CA ALA A 188 -32.44 -7.60 9.06
C ALA A 188 -32.58 -9.00 9.68
N THR A 189 -31.52 -9.53 10.30
CA THR A 189 -31.46 -10.92 10.77
C THR A 189 -31.92 -11.15 12.22
N SER A 190 -32.51 -10.15 12.90
CA SER A 190 -32.82 -10.22 14.34
C SER A 190 -33.76 -11.34 14.78
N SER A 191 -34.57 -11.87 13.85
CA SER A 191 -35.49 -13.00 14.08
C SER A 191 -34.85 -14.37 13.86
N ALA A 192 -33.63 -14.44 13.33
CA ALA A 192 -32.95 -15.68 13.01
C ALA A 192 -32.60 -16.48 14.28
N THR A 193 -33.02 -17.73 14.34
CA THR A 193 -32.74 -18.65 15.47
C THR A 193 -31.67 -19.68 15.14
N THR A 194 -31.48 -19.99 13.85
CA THR A 194 -30.50 -20.96 13.36
C THR A 194 -30.00 -20.57 11.96
N MET A 195 -28.69 -20.73 11.76
CA MET A 195 -27.96 -20.46 10.51
C MET A 195 -27.05 -21.65 10.14
N ARG A 196 -27.41 -22.87 10.56
CA ARG A 196 -26.52 -24.04 10.48
C ARG A 196 -26.12 -24.32 9.04
N GLY A 197 -24.81 -24.24 8.77
CA GLY A 197 -24.24 -24.54 7.47
C GLY A 197 -24.67 -23.61 6.33
N MET A 198 -25.16 -22.40 6.62
CA MET A 198 -25.72 -21.48 5.62
C MET A 198 -24.77 -21.22 4.44
N PHE A 199 -23.46 -21.06 4.68
CA PHE A 199 -22.42 -20.84 3.66
C PHE A 199 -21.44 -22.01 3.54
N ARG A 200 -21.87 -23.23 3.92
CA ARG A 200 -21.01 -24.42 3.85
C ARG A 200 -20.64 -24.72 2.39
N ASN A 201 -19.36 -24.91 2.12
CA ASN A 201 -18.77 -25.11 0.78
C ASN A 201 -19.04 -23.94 -0.22
N THR A 202 -19.43 -22.75 0.25
CA THR A 202 -19.61 -21.56 -0.60
C THR A 202 -18.26 -20.90 -0.89
N SER A 203 -17.48 -21.52 -1.78
CA SER A 203 -16.03 -21.32 -1.89
C SER A 203 -15.55 -19.90 -2.16
N VAL A 204 -16.35 -19.07 -2.84
CA VAL A 204 -15.97 -17.70 -3.26
C VAL A 204 -16.61 -16.58 -2.44
N PHE A 205 -17.48 -16.91 -1.47
CA PHE A 205 -18.21 -15.90 -0.70
C PHE A 205 -17.28 -15.19 0.29
N ASN A 206 -17.15 -13.86 0.13
CA ASN A 206 -16.38 -13.01 1.02
C ASN A 206 -17.01 -11.60 1.13
N GLN A 207 -18.34 -11.52 1.27
CA GLN A 207 -19.05 -10.26 1.41
C GLN A 207 -19.26 -9.89 2.88
N ASP A 208 -19.23 -8.59 3.16
CA ASP A 208 -19.45 -8.06 4.50
C ASP A 208 -20.84 -8.43 5.04
N ILE A 209 -20.83 -9.03 6.22
CA ILE A 209 -21.98 -9.45 7.04
C ILE A 209 -21.79 -9.06 8.52
N SER A 210 -20.86 -8.13 8.80
CA SER A 210 -20.57 -7.62 10.14
C SER A 210 -21.76 -6.86 10.77
N SER A 211 -22.68 -6.36 9.94
CA SER A 211 -23.92 -5.67 10.34
C SER A 211 -25.04 -6.58 10.84
N TRP A 212 -24.92 -7.90 10.68
CA TRP A 212 -25.98 -8.84 11.05
C TRP A 212 -26.21 -8.90 12.55
N ASN A 213 -27.48 -8.88 12.95
CA ASN A 213 -27.90 -9.12 14.32
C ASN A 213 -28.05 -10.63 14.56
N THR A 214 -27.25 -11.19 15.45
CA THR A 214 -27.22 -12.62 15.79
C THR A 214 -27.75 -12.93 17.20
N SER A 215 -28.32 -11.96 17.94
CA SER A 215 -28.66 -12.13 19.36
C SER A 215 -29.69 -13.25 19.64
N SER A 216 -30.52 -13.57 18.65
CA SER A 216 -31.51 -14.66 18.69
C SER A 216 -30.96 -16.02 18.21
N VAL A 217 -29.75 -16.04 17.61
CA VAL A 217 -29.20 -17.24 16.97
C VAL A 217 -28.63 -18.17 18.03
N THR A 218 -29.09 -19.42 18.00
CA THR A 218 -28.64 -20.48 18.92
C THR A 218 -27.70 -21.48 18.27
N ASN A 219 -27.70 -21.58 16.94
CA ASN A 219 -27.02 -22.66 16.20
C ASN A 219 -26.33 -22.12 14.95
N MET A 220 -24.99 -22.14 14.97
CA MET A 220 -24.10 -21.73 13.88
C MET A 220 -23.20 -22.88 13.42
N LYS A 221 -23.58 -24.12 13.73
CA LYS A 221 -22.83 -25.32 13.34
C LYS A 221 -22.55 -25.32 11.83
N TRP A 222 -21.31 -25.57 11.43
CA TRP A 222 -20.87 -25.61 10.02
C TRP A 222 -21.01 -24.32 9.19
N LEU A 223 -21.34 -23.17 9.80
CA LEU A 223 -21.74 -21.94 9.10
C LEU A 223 -20.85 -21.58 7.89
N PHE A 224 -19.53 -21.58 8.07
CA PHE A 224 -18.51 -21.27 7.07
C PHE A 224 -17.58 -22.47 6.78
N MET A 225 -18.02 -23.71 7.05
CA MET A 225 -17.20 -24.90 6.80
C MET A 225 -16.86 -24.98 5.30
N ASN A 226 -15.56 -25.01 4.97
CA ASN A 226 -15.01 -24.94 3.60
C ASN A 226 -15.40 -23.69 2.78
N ALA A 227 -15.78 -22.56 3.41
CA ALA A 227 -15.96 -21.29 2.72
C ALA A 227 -14.58 -20.65 2.44
N ALA A 228 -13.87 -21.17 1.43
CA ALA A 228 -12.43 -20.98 1.22
C ALA A 228 -11.98 -19.51 1.06
N ALA A 229 -12.84 -18.63 0.55
CA ALA A 229 -12.57 -17.19 0.42
C ALA A 229 -13.04 -16.35 1.62
N PHE A 230 -13.79 -16.91 2.57
CA PHE A 230 -14.42 -16.14 3.63
C PHE A 230 -13.41 -15.63 4.67
N ASP A 231 -13.19 -14.32 4.69
CA ASP A 231 -12.29 -13.60 5.57
C ASP A 231 -12.88 -12.24 5.95
N GLN A 232 -14.00 -12.25 6.68
CA GLN A 232 -14.68 -11.05 7.18
C GLN A 232 -14.57 -10.89 8.70
N ASN A 233 -14.56 -9.65 9.18
CA ASN A 233 -14.58 -9.35 10.61
C ASN A 233 -16.00 -9.50 11.19
N ILE A 234 -16.26 -10.64 11.81
CA ILE A 234 -17.51 -10.95 12.50
C ILE A 234 -17.43 -10.78 14.03
N GLY A 235 -16.43 -10.05 14.54
CA GLY A 235 -16.30 -9.79 15.99
C GLY A 235 -17.47 -9.01 16.60
N ALA A 236 -18.22 -8.26 15.79
CA ALA A 236 -19.39 -7.50 16.22
C ALA A 236 -20.65 -8.35 16.50
N TRP A 237 -20.65 -9.63 16.10
CA TRP A 237 -21.78 -10.54 16.32
C TRP A 237 -22.00 -10.84 17.81
N ASP A 238 -23.27 -10.90 18.20
CA ASP A 238 -23.73 -11.34 19.52
C ASP A 238 -23.69 -12.88 19.58
N MET A 239 -22.91 -13.39 20.54
CA MET A 239 -22.67 -14.81 20.77
C MET A 239 -23.29 -15.31 22.09
N THR A 240 -24.03 -14.46 22.80
CA THR A 240 -24.56 -14.75 24.15
C THR A 240 -25.60 -15.88 24.17
N SER A 241 -26.30 -16.11 23.04
CA SER A 241 -27.32 -17.17 22.87
C SER A 241 -26.80 -18.44 22.17
N VAL A 242 -25.57 -18.45 21.66
CA VAL A 242 -25.09 -19.51 20.75
C VAL A 242 -24.64 -20.75 21.52
N SER A 243 -25.30 -21.89 21.26
CA SER A 243 -25.08 -23.19 21.92
C SER A 243 -24.64 -24.32 20.96
N ASN A 244 -24.20 -23.96 19.76
CA ASN A 244 -23.63 -24.91 18.81
C ASN A 244 -22.72 -24.25 17.77
N LEU A 245 -21.40 -24.39 17.97
CA LEU A 245 -20.33 -23.83 17.11
C LEU A 245 -19.45 -24.91 16.45
N ARG A 246 -19.91 -26.18 16.43
CA ARG A 246 -19.11 -27.29 15.88
C ARG A 246 -18.82 -27.08 14.39
N SER A 247 -17.53 -27.14 14.07
CA SER A 247 -16.91 -26.89 12.76
C SER A 247 -17.40 -25.61 12.08
N PHE A 248 -17.58 -24.55 12.90
CA PHE A 248 -18.02 -23.21 12.51
C PHE A 248 -17.32 -22.67 11.26
N SER A 249 -15.99 -22.70 11.22
CA SER A 249 -15.18 -22.12 10.13
C SER A 249 -14.02 -23.01 9.68
N THR A 250 -14.06 -24.31 10.01
CA THR A 250 -13.06 -25.29 9.57
C THR A 250 -12.95 -25.32 8.04
N GLY A 251 -11.77 -25.05 7.51
CA GLY A 251 -11.51 -24.99 6.06
C GLY A 251 -11.94 -23.67 5.38
N SER A 252 -12.31 -22.65 6.15
CA SER A 252 -12.57 -21.29 5.62
C SER A 252 -11.28 -20.52 5.33
N GLY A 253 -11.41 -19.37 4.67
CA GLY A 253 -10.33 -18.42 4.42
C GLY A 253 -9.94 -17.52 5.61
N LEU A 254 -10.51 -17.74 6.80
CA LEU A 254 -10.42 -16.80 7.93
C LEU A 254 -8.95 -16.50 8.30
N SER A 255 -8.56 -15.24 8.13
CA SER A 255 -7.22 -14.75 8.42
C SER A 255 -6.97 -14.63 9.93
N ARG A 256 -5.67 -14.60 10.30
CA ARG A 256 -5.25 -14.34 11.69
C ARG A 256 -5.78 -13.01 12.22
N THR A 257 -5.83 -11.97 11.38
CA THR A 257 -6.30 -10.63 11.74
C THR A 257 -7.77 -10.62 12.14
N ASN A 258 -8.63 -11.24 11.31
CA ASN A 258 -10.06 -11.33 11.62
C ASN A 258 -10.34 -12.31 12.75
N TYR A 259 -9.55 -13.39 12.87
CA TYR A 259 -9.66 -14.31 14.01
C TYR A 259 -9.27 -13.64 15.35
N ASP A 260 -8.19 -12.84 15.36
CA ASP A 260 -7.80 -12.06 16.53
C ASP A 260 -8.86 -11.03 16.93
N ALA A 261 -9.48 -10.35 15.94
CA ALA A 261 -10.58 -9.42 16.18
C ALA A 261 -11.81 -10.13 16.78
N MET A 262 -12.17 -11.30 16.23
CA MET A 262 -13.27 -12.14 16.71
C MET A 262 -13.04 -12.59 18.16
N LEU A 263 -11.87 -13.14 18.48
CA LEU A 263 -11.49 -13.55 19.84
C LEU A 263 -11.54 -12.38 20.82
N ASN A 264 -10.95 -11.24 20.45
CA ASN A 264 -10.90 -10.05 21.31
C ASN A 264 -12.30 -9.49 21.60
N ALA A 265 -13.18 -9.40 20.60
CA ALA A 265 -14.54 -8.89 20.78
C ALA A 265 -15.43 -9.87 21.57
N TRP A 266 -15.42 -11.16 21.22
CA TRP A 266 -16.26 -12.17 21.88
C TRP A 266 -15.86 -12.39 23.34
N SER A 267 -14.58 -12.22 23.70
CA SER A 267 -14.13 -12.31 25.11
C SER A 267 -14.73 -11.26 26.04
N GLN A 268 -15.31 -10.17 25.49
CA GLN A 268 -15.98 -9.12 26.27
C GLN A 268 -17.48 -9.40 26.49
N GLN A 269 -18.03 -10.47 25.89
CA GLN A 269 -19.43 -10.84 26.00
C GLN A 269 -19.65 -11.88 27.11
N THR A 270 -20.89 -12.01 27.58
CA THR A 270 -21.31 -13.06 28.52
C THR A 270 -21.71 -14.32 27.76
N LEU A 271 -20.77 -15.24 27.56
CA LEU A 271 -20.95 -16.43 26.73
C LEU A 271 -21.59 -17.60 27.49
N LEU A 272 -22.23 -18.52 26.77
CA LEU A 272 -22.66 -19.82 27.33
C LEU A 272 -21.47 -20.70 27.70
N THR A 273 -21.64 -21.60 28.67
CA THR A 273 -20.52 -22.42 29.19
C THR A 273 -20.44 -23.80 28.53
N GLY A 274 -19.23 -24.30 28.29
CA GLY A 274 -18.97 -25.67 27.81
C GLY A 274 -19.04 -25.87 26.29
N GLU A 275 -19.10 -24.78 25.52
CA GLU A 275 -19.20 -24.83 24.06
C GLU A 275 -17.94 -25.38 23.38
N THR A 276 -18.11 -25.87 22.16
CA THR A 276 -17.00 -26.31 21.29
C THR A 276 -17.07 -25.58 19.95
N ILE A 277 -15.99 -24.90 19.59
CA ILE A 277 -15.81 -24.21 18.32
C ILE A 277 -14.60 -24.77 17.58
N ASP A 278 -14.80 -25.22 16.33
CA ASP A 278 -13.70 -25.69 15.48
C ASP A 278 -13.44 -24.70 14.34
N ILE A 279 -12.35 -23.95 14.49
CA ILE A 279 -11.82 -22.97 13.54
C ILE A 279 -10.92 -23.66 12.51
N GLY A 280 -10.31 -24.79 12.86
CA GLY A 280 -9.42 -25.55 11.98
C GLY A 280 -7.96 -25.12 12.14
N THR A 281 -7.28 -24.80 11.04
CA THR A 281 -5.83 -24.50 11.05
C THR A 281 -5.48 -23.03 11.23
N THR A 282 -6.45 -22.11 11.28
CA THR A 282 -6.17 -20.69 11.52
C THR A 282 -5.56 -20.49 12.90
N GLN A 283 -4.46 -19.74 12.94
CA GLN A 283 -3.70 -19.46 14.16
C GLN A 283 -4.07 -18.09 14.73
N TYR A 284 -4.05 -17.94 16.04
CA TYR A 284 -4.23 -16.65 16.72
C TYR A 284 -2.86 -16.02 17.05
N SER A 285 -2.78 -14.70 17.23
CA SER A 285 -1.53 -14.01 17.56
C SER A 285 -1.39 -13.71 19.06
N THR A 286 -0.27 -13.12 19.48
CA THR A 286 -0.11 -12.69 20.89
C THR A 286 -1.11 -11.59 21.27
N LEU A 287 -1.68 -10.88 20.30
CA LEU A 287 -2.64 -9.79 20.53
C LEU A 287 -3.99 -10.29 21.05
N SER A 288 -4.38 -11.52 20.76
CA SER A 288 -5.65 -12.14 21.20
C SER A 288 -5.46 -13.29 22.19
N ALA A 289 -4.21 -13.67 22.50
CA ALA A 289 -3.89 -14.78 23.38
C ALA A 289 -4.58 -14.68 24.76
N THR A 290 -4.63 -13.48 25.35
CA THR A 290 -5.35 -13.22 26.62
C THR A 290 -6.86 -13.38 26.45
N ALA A 291 -7.45 -12.86 25.37
CA ALA A 291 -8.88 -12.96 25.10
C ALA A 291 -9.31 -14.43 24.91
N ARG A 292 -8.56 -15.19 24.10
CA ARG A 292 -8.75 -16.64 23.93
C ARG A 292 -8.61 -17.41 25.24
N ALA A 293 -7.60 -17.11 26.05
CA ALA A 293 -7.42 -17.72 27.35
C ALA A 293 -8.58 -17.39 28.31
N SER A 294 -9.13 -16.18 28.24
CA SER A 294 -10.32 -15.79 29.02
C SER A 294 -11.55 -16.58 28.58
N ILE A 295 -11.80 -16.72 27.26
CA ILE A 295 -12.94 -17.50 26.77
C ILE A 295 -12.88 -18.95 27.28
N ILE A 296 -11.71 -19.59 27.18
CA ILE A 296 -11.50 -20.96 27.66
C ILE A 296 -11.65 -21.07 29.18
N SER A 297 -11.02 -20.18 29.96
CA SER A 297 -10.97 -20.29 31.43
C SER A 297 -12.24 -19.82 32.14
N THR A 298 -12.92 -18.79 31.62
CA THR A 298 -14.17 -18.26 32.18
C THR A 298 -15.38 -19.10 31.78
N TYR A 299 -15.45 -19.56 30.53
CA TYR A 299 -16.63 -20.25 29.99
C TYR A 299 -16.44 -21.74 29.72
N ALA A 300 -15.28 -22.32 30.06
CA ALA A 300 -14.96 -23.73 29.81
C ALA A 300 -15.09 -24.15 28.32
N TRP A 301 -14.87 -23.21 27.39
CA TRP A 301 -14.92 -23.48 25.95
C TRP A 301 -13.77 -24.37 25.49
N THR A 302 -14.06 -25.26 24.55
CA THR A 302 -13.05 -25.97 23.76
C THR A 302 -12.89 -25.26 22.41
N ILE A 303 -11.73 -24.61 22.21
CA ILE A 303 -11.38 -23.92 20.97
C ILE A 303 -10.37 -24.77 20.19
N ASN A 304 -10.82 -25.36 19.08
CA ASN A 304 -10.01 -26.18 18.19
C ASN A 304 -9.51 -25.32 17.02
N ASP A 305 -8.32 -24.76 17.16
CA ASP A 305 -7.65 -23.87 16.21
C ASP A 305 -6.18 -24.29 15.96
N GLY A 306 -5.46 -23.53 15.13
CA GLY A 306 -4.05 -23.78 14.81
C GLY A 306 -3.05 -23.37 15.90
N GLY A 307 -3.51 -23.02 17.10
CA GLY A 307 -2.65 -22.55 18.19
C GLY A 307 -2.10 -21.13 18.00
N LEU A 308 -1.15 -20.76 18.86
CA LEU A 308 -0.47 -19.47 18.82
C LEU A 308 0.50 -19.42 17.62
N TYR A 309 0.38 -18.39 16.80
CA TYR A 309 1.33 -18.09 15.74
C TYR A 309 2.65 -17.58 16.33
N THR A 310 3.74 -18.30 16.04
CA THR A 310 5.12 -17.93 16.39
C THR A 310 5.90 -17.65 15.10
N PRO A 311 6.08 -16.37 14.71
CA PRO A 311 6.80 -16.06 13.48
C PRO A 311 8.30 -16.38 13.61
N SER A 312 8.90 -16.83 12.51
CA SER A 312 10.35 -16.97 12.41
C SER A 312 11.04 -15.60 12.49
N SER A 313 12.28 -15.58 12.98
CA SER A 313 13.05 -14.34 13.12
C SER A 313 13.07 -13.56 11.80
N PRO A 314 12.68 -12.28 11.78
CA PRO A 314 12.69 -11.47 10.56
C PRO A 314 14.11 -11.25 10.05
N LEU A 315 15.12 -11.36 10.94
CA LEU A 315 16.55 -11.30 10.61
C LEU A 315 17.05 -12.49 9.79
N ALA A 316 16.26 -13.57 9.66
CA ALA A 316 16.56 -14.65 8.73
C ALA A 316 16.20 -14.30 7.26
N LYS A 317 15.53 -13.16 7.02
CA LYS A 317 15.12 -12.71 5.68
C LYS A 317 16.10 -11.65 5.17
N ALA A 318 16.82 -11.95 4.08
CA ALA A 318 17.86 -11.09 3.54
C ALA A 318 17.38 -9.67 3.17
N ASP A 319 16.13 -9.55 2.69
CA ASP A 319 15.52 -8.25 2.34
C ASP A 319 15.23 -7.40 3.57
N VAL A 320 14.86 -8.00 4.71
CA VAL A 320 14.66 -7.26 5.97
C VAL A 320 15.97 -6.62 6.44
N VAL A 321 17.06 -7.39 6.42
CA VAL A 321 18.40 -6.90 6.80
C VAL A 321 18.90 -5.89 5.76
N GLY A 322 18.67 -6.17 4.47
CA GLY A 322 18.99 -5.27 3.36
C GLY A 322 18.32 -3.90 3.46
N SER A 323 17.03 -3.83 3.81
CA SER A 323 16.32 -2.57 4.03
C SER A 323 16.89 -1.78 5.22
N ILE A 324 17.26 -2.45 6.32
CA ILE A 324 17.93 -1.81 7.46
C ILE A 324 19.29 -1.24 7.06
N GLU A 325 20.10 -2.02 6.34
CA GLU A 325 21.37 -1.55 5.79
C GLU A 325 21.16 -0.36 4.85
N ALA A 326 20.14 -0.39 3.98
CA ALA A 326 19.83 0.69 3.05
C ALA A 326 19.51 2.00 3.81
N TRP A 327 18.59 2.00 4.78
CA TRP A 327 18.31 3.19 5.61
C TRP A 327 19.57 3.72 6.31
N THR A 328 20.41 2.81 6.82
CA THR A 328 21.65 3.15 7.52
C THR A 328 22.64 3.81 6.57
N ASN A 329 22.82 3.24 5.37
CA ASN A 329 23.76 3.70 4.36
C ASN A 329 23.29 5.00 3.67
N ILE A 330 21.98 5.21 3.48
CA ILE A 330 21.42 6.49 3.01
C ILE A 330 21.78 7.60 3.99
N ALA A 331 21.53 7.41 5.29
CA ALA A 331 21.87 8.41 6.30
C ALA A 331 23.38 8.74 6.30
N ARG A 332 24.25 7.72 6.30
CA ARG A 332 25.72 7.89 6.20
C ARG A 332 26.10 8.66 4.92
N ARG A 333 25.49 8.32 3.78
CA ARG A 333 25.76 8.93 2.46
C ARG A 333 25.30 10.37 2.36
N ASN A 334 24.16 10.75 2.95
CA ASN A 334 23.64 12.12 2.88
C ASN A 334 24.60 13.15 3.51
N ALA A 335 25.09 12.89 4.73
CA ALA A 335 26.09 13.73 5.39
C ALA A 335 27.39 13.81 4.57
N HIS A 336 27.86 12.67 4.08
CA HIS A 336 29.09 12.59 3.28
C HIS A 336 28.99 13.35 1.96
N ASN A 337 27.93 13.14 1.17
CA ASN A 337 27.74 13.80 -0.13
C ASN A 337 27.53 15.32 0.02
N THR A 338 26.77 15.74 1.03
CA THR A 338 26.61 17.16 1.35
C THR A 338 27.96 17.78 1.70
N THR A 339 28.71 17.18 2.61
CA THR A 339 30.06 17.63 3.01
C THR A 339 31.01 17.67 1.81
N ASN A 340 31.06 16.62 0.99
CA ASN A 340 31.87 16.54 -0.23
C ASN A 340 31.60 17.73 -1.17
N THR A 341 30.34 18.12 -1.37
CA THR A 341 29.97 19.22 -2.26
C THR A 341 30.52 20.57 -1.76
N ILE A 342 30.46 20.80 -0.45
CA ILE A 342 31.03 21.99 0.21
C ILE A 342 32.57 21.97 0.18
N THR A 343 33.20 20.85 0.52
CA THR A 343 34.67 20.69 0.44
C THR A 343 35.17 20.94 -0.99
N SER A 344 34.47 20.46 -2.01
CA SER A 344 34.83 20.70 -3.40
C SER A 344 34.58 22.16 -3.84
N ARG A 345 33.71 22.93 -3.16
CA ARG A 345 33.58 24.40 -3.33
C ARG A 345 34.77 25.14 -2.70
N LEU A 346 35.19 24.74 -1.50
CA LEU A 346 36.38 25.28 -0.85
C LEU A 346 37.65 25.03 -1.68
N ASP A 347 37.79 23.81 -2.23
CA ASP A 347 38.88 23.47 -3.16
C ASP A 347 38.88 24.36 -4.42
N PHE A 348 37.71 24.63 -5.01
CA PHE A 348 37.59 25.58 -6.12
C PHE A 348 38.05 27.00 -5.72
N LEU A 349 37.62 27.51 -4.56
CA LEU A 349 38.01 28.84 -4.08
C LEU A 349 39.53 28.93 -3.86
N ARG A 350 40.14 27.88 -3.31
CA ARG A 350 41.58 27.77 -3.05
C ARG A 350 42.41 27.68 -4.33
N ARG A 351 42.02 26.86 -5.31
CA ARG A 351 42.68 26.76 -6.63
C ARG A 351 42.67 28.07 -7.42
N ASN A 352 41.77 28.99 -7.06
CA ASN A 352 41.55 30.25 -7.76
C ASN A 352 41.86 31.49 -6.90
N TYR A 353 42.50 31.28 -5.74
CA TYR A 353 43.03 32.33 -4.90
C TYR A 353 44.04 33.20 -5.69
N GLY A 354 43.87 34.52 -5.63
CA GLY A 354 44.72 35.49 -6.34
C GLY A 354 44.34 35.78 -7.80
N HIS A 355 43.41 35.06 -8.43
CA HIS A 355 42.89 35.44 -9.76
C HIS A 355 41.83 36.54 -9.62
N TYR A 356 42.31 37.79 -9.52
CA TYR A 356 41.48 38.97 -9.29
C TYR A 356 40.32 39.09 -10.30
N LYS A 357 39.10 39.31 -9.79
CA LYS A 357 37.81 39.62 -10.49
C LYS A 357 36.85 38.47 -10.85
N LEU A 358 37.00 37.25 -10.32
CA LEU A 358 36.19 36.08 -10.75
C LEU A 358 35.13 35.54 -9.76
N SER A 359 34.85 36.22 -8.65
CA SER A 359 33.68 35.93 -7.79
C SER A 359 32.78 37.15 -7.51
N HIS A 360 33.04 38.29 -8.17
CA HIS A 360 32.29 39.52 -7.94
C HIS A 360 30.95 39.51 -8.69
N GLN A 361 30.01 38.69 -8.20
CA GLN A 361 28.64 38.68 -8.67
C GLN A 361 27.79 39.71 -7.91
N GLY A 362 27.52 40.83 -8.56
CA GLY A 362 26.42 41.71 -8.13
C GLY A 362 25.08 41.17 -8.62
N ILE A 363 24.62 40.03 -8.11
CA ILE A 363 23.21 39.63 -8.27
C ILE A 363 22.43 40.33 -7.16
N ASN A 364 21.47 41.17 -7.57
CA ASN A 364 20.65 41.93 -6.65
C ASN A 364 19.37 41.14 -6.37
N VAL A 365 19.18 40.67 -5.14
CA VAL A 365 18.01 39.91 -4.73
C VAL A 365 17.31 40.67 -3.61
N LYS A 366 16.21 41.36 -3.95
CA LYS A 366 15.29 41.89 -2.95
C LYS A 366 14.30 40.81 -2.56
N PHE A 367 14.11 40.62 -1.26
CA PHE A 367 13.12 39.70 -0.73
C PHE A 367 11.93 40.50 -0.21
N ALA A 368 10.72 39.95 -0.35
CA ALA A 368 9.54 40.51 0.31
C ALA A 368 9.62 40.35 1.85
N ASP A 369 10.41 39.38 2.32
CA ASP A 369 10.75 39.19 3.73
C ASP A 369 11.84 40.18 4.16
N VAL A 370 11.47 41.07 5.09
CA VAL A 370 12.33 42.15 5.62
C VAL A 370 13.55 41.62 6.39
N THR A 371 13.51 40.40 6.91
CA THR A 371 14.62 39.80 7.66
C THR A 371 15.64 39.19 6.72
N LEU A 372 15.19 38.42 5.71
CA LEU A 372 16.06 37.95 4.62
C LEU A 372 16.69 39.11 3.87
N ASP A 373 15.91 40.16 3.58
CA ASP A 373 16.42 41.37 2.91
C ASP A 373 17.51 42.06 3.75
N LYS A 374 17.33 42.21 5.08
CA LYS A 374 18.36 42.77 5.98
C LYS A 374 19.61 41.90 6.12
N VAL A 375 19.45 40.57 6.23
CA VAL A 375 20.56 39.61 6.34
C VAL A 375 21.39 39.57 5.07
N MET A 376 20.73 39.64 3.90
CA MET A 376 21.39 39.62 2.60
C MET A 376 22.01 40.99 2.26
N ASN A 377 21.26 42.09 2.46
CA ASN A 377 21.68 43.44 2.10
C ASN A 377 22.59 44.14 3.14
N GLY A 378 22.91 43.46 4.25
CA GLY A 378 24.06 43.80 5.09
C GLY A 378 23.81 44.83 6.18
N ASP A 379 22.55 45.03 6.60
CA ASP A 379 22.17 46.05 7.59
C ASP A 379 22.10 45.44 9.01
N VAL A 380 23.22 44.83 9.45
CA VAL A 380 23.38 44.26 10.80
C VAL A 380 24.35 45.12 11.60
N ALA A 381 23.80 45.96 12.48
CA ALA A 381 24.57 46.86 13.33
C ALA A 381 25.23 46.11 14.51
N THR A 382 26.56 46.22 14.59
CA THR A 382 27.44 45.94 15.74
C THR A 382 27.61 44.48 16.21
N SER A 383 28.88 44.12 16.43
CA SER A 383 29.37 42.77 16.69
C SER A 383 29.32 42.38 18.18
N GLY A 384 28.13 42.47 18.80
CA GLY A 384 27.92 42.13 20.22
C GLY A 384 27.34 40.73 20.45
N ASP A 385 26.17 40.44 19.86
CA ASP A 385 25.29 39.40 20.39
C ASP A 385 25.55 37.97 19.84
N LEU A 386 26.02 37.83 18.59
CA LEU A 386 26.13 36.51 17.94
C LEU A 386 27.01 35.50 18.68
N LYS A 387 28.01 35.95 19.44
CA LYS A 387 28.88 35.05 20.22
C LYS A 387 28.15 34.51 21.46
N THR A 388 27.46 35.40 22.18
CA THR A 388 26.70 35.06 23.39
C THR A 388 25.50 34.17 23.05
N ASP A 389 24.82 34.42 21.93
CA ASP A 389 23.71 33.58 21.47
C ASP A 389 24.16 32.17 21.07
N MET A 390 25.33 32.03 20.44
CA MET A 390 25.89 30.70 20.10
C MET A 390 26.32 29.91 21.35
N GLU A 391 26.86 30.58 22.38
CA GLU A 391 27.22 29.96 23.65
C GLU A 391 25.97 29.53 24.45
N ASN A 392 24.86 30.28 24.35
CA ASN A 392 23.57 29.91 24.96
C ASN A 392 22.83 28.79 24.19
N LEU A 393 22.92 28.75 22.86
CA LEU A 393 22.24 27.73 22.04
C LEU A 393 22.80 26.32 22.26
N ALA A 394 24.06 26.22 22.72
CA ALA A 394 24.69 24.96 23.11
C ALA A 394 24.13 24.35 24.43
N ALA A 395 23.36 25.13 25.21
CA ALA A 395 22.89 24.73 26.55
C ALA A 395 21.40 24.33 26.62
N ALA A 396 20.60 24.60 25.57
CA ALA A 396 19.14 24.55 25.64
C ALA A 396 18.50 23.48 24.75
N GLY A 397 18.63 22.21 25.14
CA GLY A 397 17.75 21.15 24.64
C GLY A 397 16.49 21.02 25.50
N GLN A 398 15.30 21.34 24.97
CA GLN A 398 14.05 20.56 25.17
C GLN A 398 12.81 21.09 24.40
N ASN A 399 11.92 20.12 24.08
CA ASN A 399 10.49 20.21 23.74
C ASN A 399 9.99 20.89 22.44
N THR A 400 9.79 20.02 21.43
CA THR A 400 8.48 19.70 20.77
C THR A 400 7.38 20.75 20.65
N GLY A 401 6.78 20.87 19.46
CA GLY A 401 5.32 21.05 19.40
C GLY A 401 4.60 21.76 18.24
N ASP A 402 5.12 21.90 17.01
CA ASP A 402 4.30 22.55 15.93
C ASP A 402 4.62 22.19 14.46
N LEU A 403 5.26 21.03 14.19
CA LEU A 403 5.55 20.59 12.81
C LEU A 403 4.31 20.05 12.05
N THR A 404 3.12 20.16 12.63
CA THR A 404 1.90 19.45 12.22
C THR A 404 1.13 20.13 11.08
N ASN A 405 1.46 21.38 10.73
CA ASN A 405 0.59 22.25 9.92
C ASN A 405 1.06 22.57 8.48
N GLN A 406 2.26 22.14 8.04
CA GLN A 406 2.81 22.49 6.71
C GLN A 406 3.18 21.29 5.82
N ALA A 407 2.75 20.08 6.18
CA ALA A 407 2.78 18.93 5.27
C ALA A 407 1.76 19.06 4.11
N SER A 408 0.77 19.96 4.23
CA SER A 408 -0.43 19.97 3.38
C SER A 408 -0.29 20.65 2.01
N SER A 409 0.87 21.21 1.65
CA SER A 409 1.09 21.88 0.34
C SER A 409 2.36 21.41 -0.40
N VAL A 410 3.03 20.36 0.09
CA VAL A 410 4.01 19.58 -0.68
C VAL A 410 3.27 18.47 -1.46
N ALA A 411 2.03 18.18 -1.07
CA ALA A 411 1.03 17.55 -1.93
C ALA A 411 0.86 18.35 -3.25
N SER A 412 0.71 17.66 -4.38
CA SER A 412 0.97 18.17 -5.73
C SER A 412 2.44 18.61 -5.89
N ASP A 413 3.38 17.72 -6.24
CA ASP A 413 3.28 16.60 -7.18
C ASP A 413 2.79 17.07 -8.58
N LEU A 414 3.16 16.32 -9.63
CA LEU A 414 2.71 16.41 -11.01
C LEU A 414 3.46 17.35 -12.00
N ALA A 415 4.08 16.69 -12.99
CA ALA A 415 4.40 17.13 -14.35
C ALA A 415 5.54 18.16 -14.59
N PHE A 416 6.56 17.70 -15.31
CA PHE A 416 7.76 18.43 -15.75
C PHE A 416 7.47 19.66 -16.65
N ASP A 417 6.28 19.73 -17.27
CA ASP A 417 5.82 20.89 -18.05
C ASP A 417 5.50 22.12 -17.17
N SER A 418 5.19 21.91 -15.89
CA SER A 418 4.96 23.01 -14.93
C SER A 418 6.23 23.82 -14.66
N ALA A 419 7.42 23.23 -14.79
CA ALA A 419 8.71 23.93 -14.62
C ALA A 419 8.93 25.04 -15.67
N ILE A 420 8.35 24.89 -16.87
CA ILE A 420 8.41 25.90 -17.94
C ILE A 420 7.33 26.98 -17.75
N SER A 421 6.23 26.67 -17.05
CA SER A 421 5.17 27.63 -16.71
C SER A 421 5.44 28.42 -15.43
N MET A 422 6.03 27.81 -14.39
CA MET A 422 6.59 28.53 -13.23
C MET A 422 7.67 29.55 -13.67
N ARG A 423 8.42 29.24 -14.72
CA ARG A 423 9.35 30.17 -15.40
C ARG A 423 8.66 31.40 -16.02
N LYS A 424 7.32 31.46 -16.06
CA LYS A 424 6.53 32.61 -16.52
C LYS A 424 5.76 33.33 -15.42
N GLU A 425 5.42 32.69 -14.31
CA GLU A 425 4.62 33.31 -13.23
C GLU A 425 5.47 33.78 -12.04
N ILE A 426 6.36 32.92 -11.55
CA ILE A 426 7.34 33.30 -10.51
C ILE A 426 8.37 34.28 -11.09
N LEU A 427 8.77 34.07 -12.34
CA LEU A 427 9.75 34.91 -13.06
C LEU A 427 9.14 36.16 -13.77
N SER A 428 7.83 36.38 -13.70
CA SER A 428 7.23 37.69 -14.09
C SER A 428 6.93 38.60 -12.91
N THR A 429 6.76 38.03 -11.70
CA THR A 429 6.70 38.77 -10.44
C THR A 429 8.11 39.05 -9.89
N LEU A 430 9.04 38.11 -9.99
CA LEU A 430 10.48 38.36 -9.89
C LEU A 430 10.98 39.02 -11.17
N ASN A 431 10.75 40.33 -11.29
CA ASN A 431 11.23 41.16 -12.41
C ASN A 431 12.46 42.00 -11.96
N PRO A 432 13.67 41.43 -11.90
CA PRO A 432 14.86 42.10 -11.36
C PRO A 432 15.31 43.24 -12.27
N THR A 433 15.03 44.48 -11.86
CA THR A 433 15.57 45.69 -12.49
C THR A 433 16.94 46.05 -11.87
N SER A 434 17.88 46.46 -12.71
CA SER A 434 19.29 46.66 -12.34
C SER A 434 19.50 47.84 -11.37
N SER A 435 20.09 47.57 -10.21
CA SER A 435 20.71 48.58 -9.32
C SER A 435 21.85 47.95 -8.48
N GLU A 436 22.40 48.67 -7.49
CA GLU A 436 23.76 48.48 -6.92
C GLU A 436 24.07 47.16 -6.16
N LYS A 437 25.37 46.92 -5.90
CA LYS A 437 25.94 45.65 -5.43
C LYS A 437 25.65 45.32 -3.95
N ILE A 438 25.28 44.07 -3.69
CA ILE A 438 25.19 43.48 -2.34
C ILE A 438 26.59 43.05 -1.84
N GLY A 439 27.41 44.01 -1.41
CA GLY A 439 28.71 43.75 -0.78
C GLY A 439 29.71 42.95 -1.64
N GLN A 440 30.41 41.99 -1.01
CA GLN A 440 31.36 41.07 -1.67
C GLN A 440 30.89 39.60 -1.68
N TRP A 441 29.58 39.35 -1.58
CA TRP A 441 29.04 37.98 -1.66
C TRP A 441 29.15 37.40 -3.07
N SER A 442 29.32 36.07 -3.14
CA SER A 442 29.53 35.29 -4.35
C SER A 442 28.57 34.10 -4.35
N MET A 443 27.66 34.00 -5.32
CA MET A 443 26.72 32.86 -5.42
C MET A 443 27.31 31.71 -6.26
N TRP A 444 26.88 30.49 -5.95
CA TRP A 444 27.23 29.29 -6.71
C TRP A 444 26.14 28.22 -6.61
N SER A 445 26.13 27.31 -7.58
CA SER A 445 25.30 26.12 -7.58
C SER A 445 26.10 24.89 -8.02
N ALA A 446 25.75 23.72 -7.51
CA ALA A 446 26.30 22.44 -7.93
C ALA A 446 25.18 21.42 -8.12
N GLY A 447 25.27 20.62 -9.17
CA GLY A 447 24.46 19.42 -9.38
C GLY A 447 25.35 18.20 -9.45
N GLN A 448 24.92 17.10 -8.83
CA GLN A 448 25.63 15.82 -8.84
C GLN A 448 24.65 14.67 -9.09
N VAL A 449 25.07 13.71 -9.90
CA VAL A 449 24.40 12.40 -10.04
C VAL A 449 25.39 11.33 -9.57
N THR A 450 24.92 10.37 -8.79
CA THR A 450 25.69 9.27 -8.20
C THR A 450 25.03 7.95 -8.56
N LEU A 451 25.83 7.02 -9.08
CA LEU A 451 25.43 5.63 -9.32
C LEU A 451 26.38 4.71 -8.55
N GLY A 452 25.85 3.76 -7.81
CA GLY A 452 26.64 2.87 -6.98
C GLY A 452 26.01 1.51 -6.73
N SER A 453 26.77 0.64 -6.06
CA SER A 453 26.28 -0.66 -5.62
C SER A 453 26.98 -1.11 -4.34
N ILE A 454 26.26 -1.91 -3.57
CA ILE A 454 26.78 -2.70 -2.45
C ILE A 454 26.54 -4.17 -2.81
N ASP A 455 27.61 -4.97 -2.80
CA ASP A 455 27.55 -6.39 -3.08
C ASP A 455 26.90 -7.18 -1.93
N VAL A 456 26.43 -8.40 -2.24
CA VAL A 456 25.75 -9.30 -1.27
C VAL A 456 26.67 -9.63 -0.11
N SER A 457 26.14 -9.59 1.12
CA SER A 457 26.83 -10.06 2.33
C SER A 457 26.30 -11.43 2.78
N ALA A 458 26.84 -12.00 3.85
CA ALA A 458 26.34 -13.27 4.41
C ALA A 458 24.89 -13.18 4.95
N THR A 459 24.39 -11.97 5.19
CA THR A 459 23.10 -11.71 5.87
C THR A 459 22.21 -10.70 5.16
N ALA A 460 22.74 -9.91 4.22
CA ALA A 460 22.01 -8.83 3.55
C ALA A 460 22.02 -8.97 2.03
N ALA A 461 20.89 -8.59 1.43
CA ALA A 461 20.71 -8.56 -0.01
C ALA A 461 21.58 -7.50 -0.70
N LYS A 462 21.86 -7.70 -1.99
CA LYS A 462 22.55 -6.70 -2.83
C LYS A 462 21.77 -5.38 -2.84
N GLN A 463 22.47 -4.25 -2.91
CA GLN A 463 21.83 -2.95 -3.14
C GLN A 463 22.36 -2.32 -4.43
N ALA A 464 21.46 -1.82 -5.27
CA ALA A 464 21.78 -0.87 -6.34
C ALA A 464 21.39 0.53 -5.86
N ILE A 465 22.18 1.55 -6.20
CA ILE A 465 21.99 2.92 -5.69
C ILE A 465 21.97 3.88 -6.87
N SER A 466 20.89 4.63 -7.01
CA SER A 466 20.80 5.82 -7.84
C SER A 466 20.55 7.03 -6.94
N GLY A 467 21.21 8.15 -7.18
CA GLY A 467 20.97 9.35 -6.39
C GLY A 467 21.36 10.63 -7.11
N ASN A 468 20.66 11.71 -6.81
CA ASN A 468 20.91 13.02 -7.40
C ASN A 468 20.82 14.11 -6.33
N SER A 469 21.68 15.12 -6.43
CA SER A 469 21.65 16.28 -5.52
C SER A 469 21.83 17.60 -6.26
N ILE A 470 21.22 18.64 -5.69
CA ILE A 470 21.39 20.04 -6.06
C ILE A 470 21.75 20.80 -4.80
N THR A 471 22.86 21.53 -4.84
CA THR A 471 23.30 22.43 -3.77
C THR A 471 23.34 23.86 -4.30
N LEU A 472 22.71 24.78 -3.57
CA LEU A 472 22.78 26.23 -3.79
C LEU A 472 23.54 26.86 -2.63
N GLY A 473 24.51 27.73 -2.92
CA GLY A 473 25.33 28.33 -1.86
C GLY A 473 25.82 29.73 -2.18
N MET A 474 26.36 30.37 -1.13
CA MET A 474 26.93 31.69 -1.18
C MET A 474 28.10 31.83 -0.22
N ASP A 475 29.16 32.53 -0.62
CA ASP A 475 30.31 32.85 0.23
C ASP A 475 30.82 34.28 0.01
N LYS A 476 31.45 34.84 1.05
CA LYS A 476 32.18 36.12 0.97
C LYS A 476 33.56 36.00 1.59
N PRO A 477 34.57 36.75 1.07
CA PRO A 477 35.74 37.07 1.86
C PRO A 477 35.35 38.02 3.01
N ILE A 478 35.90 37.75 4.19
CA ILE A 478 35.90 38.68 5.33
C ILE A 478 37.19 39.50 5.32
N SER A 479 38.30 38.86 4.98
CA SER A 479 39.59 39.49 4.74
C SER A 479 40.28 38.81 3.55
N GLN A 480 41.56 39.13 3.30
CA GLN A 480 42.35 38.35 2.33
C GLN A 480 42.57 36.90 2.81
N HIS A 481 42.56 36.66 4.13
CA HIS A 481 42.88 35.38 4.74
C HIS A 481 41.65 34.57 5.19
N GLU A 482 40.45 35.14 5.12
CA GLU A 482 39.26 34.54 5.76
C GLU A 482 38.04 34.58 4.82
N ARG A 483 37.32 33.46 4.76
CA ARG A 483 36.06 33.33 4.01
C ARG A 483 35.03 32.59 4.85
N ILE A 484 33.77 33.00 4.70
CA ILE A 484 32.61 32.29 5.25
C ILE A 484 31.55 32.11 4.17
N GLY A 485 30.72 31.08 4.31
CA GLY A 485 29.59 30.85 3.44
C GLY A 485 28.53 29.92 4.03
N PHE A 486 27.44 29.81 3.28
CA PHE A 486 26.27 29.01 3.61
C PHE A 486 25.78 28.29 2.35
N ALA A 487 25.17 27.11 2.51
CA ALA A 487 24.53 26.40 1.42
C ALA A 487 23.35 25.55 1.87
N LEU A 488 22.39 25.39 0.95
CA LEU A 488 21.25 24.48 1.04
C LEU A 488 21.43 23.36 0.02
N THR A 489 21.21 22.12 0.45
CA THR A 489 21.29 20.92 -0.40
C THR A 489 19.94 20.21 -0.38
N MET A 490 19.48 19.81 -1.55
CA MET A 490 18.35 18.91 -1.77
C MET A 490 18.89 17.69 -2.49
N ALA A 491 18.59 16.49 -2.03
CA ALA A 491 19.05 15.26 -2.64
C ALA A 491 17.95 14.18 -2.60
N ASN A 492 17.93 13.33 -3.61
CA ASN A 492 17.15 12.10 -3.63
C ASN A 492 18.11 10.91 -3.75
N ASP A 493 17.80 9.80 -3.07
CA ASP A 493 18.41 8.49 -3.32
C ASP A 493 17.29 7.44 -3.50
N ASP A 494 17.45 6.57 -4.48
CA ASP A 494 16.68 5.36 -4.76
C ASP A 494 17.62 4.15 -4.54
N VAL A 495 17.15 3.17 -3.76
CA VAL A 495 17.91 1.98 -3.38
C VAL A 495 17.07 0.71 -3.55
N ASP A 496 17.26 0.00 -4.66
CA ASP A 496 16.79 -1.38 -4.83
C ASP A 496 17.44 -2.31 -3.79
N VAL A 497 16.64 -3.19 -3.17
CA VAL A 497 17.08 -4.20 -2.20
C VAL A 497 16.77 -5.59 -2.73
N GLY A 498 17.82 -6.36 -3.03
CA GLY A 498 17.70 -7.73 -3.51
C GLY A 498 17.18 -7.84 -4.94
N THR A 499 16.28 -8.80 -5.17
CA THR A 499 15.68 -9.07 -6.50
C THR A 499 14.17 -9.31 -6.42
N ALA A 500 13.56 -9.20 -5.24
CA ALA A 500 12.12 -9.44 -5.04
C ALA A 500 11.24 -8.20 -5.29
N GLY A 501 11.85 -7.04 -5.58
CA GLY A 501 11.14 -5.75 -5.71
C GLY A 501 11.02 -4.97 -4.40
N SER A 502 11.84 -5.30 -3.39
CA SER A 502 12.01 -4.46 -2.20
C SER A 502 12.85 -3.21 -2.55
N SER A 503 12.50 -2.04 -2.02
CA SER A 503 13.21 -0.77 -2.25
C SER A 503 13.19 0.15 -1.02
N VAL A 504 14.10 1.13 -1.03
CA VAL A 504 14.13 2.25 -0.10
C VAL A 504 14.42 3.55 -0.87
N ASP A 505 13.43 4.42 -0.91
CA ASP A 505 13.53 5.76 -1.47
C ASP A 505 13.81 6.79 -0.37
N ALA A 506 14.48 7.89 -0.69
CA ALA A 506 14.84 8.92 0.27
C ALA A 506 14.87 10.32 -0.33
N ASP A 507 14.08 11.24 0.24
CA ASP A 507 14.21 12.68 0.00
C ASP A 507 14.92 13.36 1.17
N ASN A 508 16.05 13.99 0.87
CA ASN A 508 17.00 14.48 1.85
C ASN A 508 17.24 15.98 1.69
N TYR A 509 17.28 16.70 2.80
CA TYR A 509 17.44 18.16 2.84
C TYR A 509 18.51 18.53 3.85
N ALA A 510 19.44 19.43 3.51
CA ALA A 510 20.47 19.87 4.44
C ALA A 510 20.77 21.36 4.31
N MET A 511 21.07 22.00 5.44
CA MET A 511 21.62 23.35 5.52
C MET A 511 23.01 23.29 6.13
N THR A 512 23.96 24.02 5.54
CA THR A 512 25.36 24.05 5.96
C THR A 512 25.87 25.46 6.12
N SER A 513 26.72 25.67 7.12
CA SER A 513 27.65 26.80 7.19
C SER A 513 29.08 26.28 7.00
N TYR A 514 29.94 27.10 6.40
CA TYR A 514 31.32 26.72 6.12
C TYR A 514 32.27 27.92 6.17
N GLY A 515 33.56 27.65 6.40
CA GLY A 515 34.60 28.66 6.48
C GLY A 515 35.98 28.15 6.06
N SER A 516 36.85 29.09 5.70
CA SER A 516 38.23 28.85 5.29
C SER A 516 39.13 29.96 5.81
N PHE A 517 40.21 29.57 6.50
CA PHE A 517 41.12 30.44 7.24
C PHE A 517 42.56 30.14 6.81
N ILE A 518 43.22 31.11 6.16
CA ILE A 518 44.50 30.95 5.48
C ILE A 518 45.63 31.50 6.36
N TYR A 519 46.47 30.61 6.87
CA TYR A 519 47.72 30.93 7.55
C TYR A 519 48.89 30.85 6.55
N PRO A 520 50.13 31.29 6.90
CA PRO A 520 51.23 31.35 5.94
C PRO A 520 51.61 30.02 5.26
N THR A 521 51.48 28.90 5.98
CA THR A 521 51.85 27.55 5.49
C THR A 521 50.66 26.64 5.22
N VAL A 522 49.54 26.85 5.91
CA VAL A 522 48.37 25.96 5.91
C VAL A 522 47.07 26.75 5.83
N THR A 523 46.03 26.13 5.28
CA THR A 523 44.65 26.59 5.34
C THR A 523 43.84 25.65 6.24
N LEU A 524 43.11 26.21 7.19
CA LEU A 524 42.12 25.51 8.01
C LEU A 524 40.74 25.69 7.39
N GLU A 525 40.00 24.61 7.21
CA GLU A 525 38.64 24.59 6.65
C GLU A 525 37.68 23.95 7.65
N GLY A 526 36.47 24.49 7.76
CA GLY A 526 35.44 23.99 8.66
C GLY A 526 34.07 23.99 8.01
N ILE A 527 33.28 22.95 8.26
CA ILE A 527 31.90 22.77 7.80
C ILE A 527 31.07 22.31 8.99
N PHE A 528 29.88 22.88 9.16
CA PHE A 528 28.85 22.39 10.07
C PHE A 528 27.51 22.34 9.33
N GLY A 529 26.69 21.33 9.60
CA GLY A 529 25.40 21.19 8.94
C GLY A 529 24.37 20.42 9.75
N TYR A 530 23.11 20.71 9.41
CA TYR A 530 21.93 20.00 9.88
C TYR A 530 21.15 19.48 8.68
N GLY A 531 20.60 18.27 8.78
CA GLY A 531 19.82 17.64 7.74
C GLY A 531 18.57 16.93 8.23
N GLN A 532 17.64 16.72 7.30
CA GLN A 532 16.45 15.88 7.44
C GLN A 532 16.47 14.81 6.34
N LEU A 533 15.95 13.64 6.68
CA LEU A 533 15.86 12.47 5.80
C LEU A 533 14.39 12.03 5.82
N ASP A 534 13.73 11.96 4.68
CA ASP A 534 12.39 11.39 4.54
C ASP A 534 12.48 10.10 3.72
N LEU A 535 12.52 8.97 4.42
CA LEU A 535 12.68 7.64 3.82
C LEU A 535 11.30 7.03 3.57
N THR A 536 11.08 6.42 2.41
CA THR A 536 9.96 5.51 2.15
C THR A 536 10.52 4.13 1.79
N SER A 537 9.84 3.07 2.18
CA SER A 537 10.28 1.71 1.90
C SER A 537 9.12 0.83 1.46
N THR A 538 9.41 0.01 0.46
CA THR A 538 8.61 -1.12 0.02
C THR A 538 9.41 -2.39 0.29
N ARG A 539 8.80 -3.38 0.94
CA ARG A 539 9.44 -4.67 1.24
C ARG A 539 8.54 -5.80 0.77
N VAL A 540 9.06 -6.68 -0.09
CA VAL A 540 8.33 -7.85 -0.56
C VAL A 540 8.68 -9.05 0.32
N ASP A 541 7.65 -9.72 0.84
CA ASP A 541 7.79 -10.84 1.78
C ASP A 541 6.89 -12.01 1.34
N GLY A 542 7.42 -12.83 0.43
CA GLY A 542 6.66 -13.88 -0.23
C GLY A 542 5.64 -13.31 -1.21
N ILE A 543 4.37 -13.28 -0.80
CA ILE A 543 3.26 -12.69 -1.57
C ILE A 543 2.79 -11.35 -1.01
N GLU A 544 3.28 -10.93 0.16
CA GLU A 544 2.90 -9.66 0.78
C GLU A 544 3.83 -8.54 0.29
N THR A 545 3.24 -7.40 -0.07
CA THR A 545 3.98 -6.15 -0.31
C THR A 545 3.73 -5.22 0.87
N LEU A 546 4.79 -4.92 1.61
CA LEU A 546 4.75 -4.22 2.87
C LEU A 546 5.34 -2.81 2.69
N THR A 547 4.65 -1.79 3.19
CA THR A 547 5.03 -0.39 2.94
C THR A 547 5.08 0.44 4.22
N GLY A 548 6.01 1.40 4.28
CA GLY A 548 6.07 2.37 5.37
C GLY A 548 7.05 3.51 5.11
N SER A 549 6.95 4.58 5.89
CA SER A 549 7.82 5.75 5.78
C SER A 549 8.44 6.14 7.12
N ARG A 550 9.72 6.55 7.09
CA ARG A 550 10.58 6.77 8.25
C ARG A 550 11.33 8.10 8.13
N LYS A 551 10.93 9.09 8.93
CA LYS A 551 11.66 10.36 9.01
C LYS A 551 12.94 10.23 9.84
N GLY A 552 13.96 11.01 9.50
CA GLY A 552 15.24 11.09 10.20
C GLY A 552 15.74 12.52 10.32
N LYS A 553 16.57 12.76 11.34
CA LYS A 553 17.29 14.04 11.54
C LYS A 553 18.78 13.77 11.69
N GLN A 554 19.60 14.70 11.22
CA GLN A 554 21.04 14.55 11.15
C GLN A 554 21.75 15.85 11.52
N ILE A 555 22.88 15.73 12.21
CA ILE A 555 23.91 16.77 12.32
C ILE A 555 25.22 16.21 11.78
N PHE A 556 26.02 17.05 11.13
CA PHE A 556 27.32 16.66 10.60
C PHE A 556 28.31 17.82 10.64
N ALA A 557 29.59 17.48 10.72
CA ALA A 557 30.69 18.44 10.75
C ALA A 557 31.90 17.89 10.02
N SER A 558 32.74 18.79 9.51
CA SER A 558 34.03 18.46 8.90
C SER A 558 35.06 19.51 9.24
N VAL A 559 36.28 19.09 9.52
CA VAL A 559 37.44 19.98 9.72
C VAL A 559 38.59 19.45 8.88
N ALA A 560 39.21 20.32 8.07
CA ALA A 560 40.36 19.96 7.26
C ALA A 560 41.53 20.93 7.46
N VAL A 561 42.75 20.38 7.47
CA VAL A 561 44.00 21.13 7.45
C VAL A 561 44.71 20.81 6.14
N ARG A 562 44.92 21.83 5.31
CA ARG A 562 45.54 21.71 3.98
C ARG A 562 46.85 22.48 3.95
N SER A 563 47.86 22.01 3.21
CA SER A 563 48.95 22.92 2.85
C SER A 563 48.44 24.00 1.91
N ASN A 564 49.06 25.18 1.96
CA ASN A 564 48.91 26.15 0.88
C ASN A 564 49.49 25.57 -0.42
N GLN A 565 49.12 26.16 -1.57
CA GLN A 565 49.52 25.62 -2.87
C GLN A 565 51.02 25.76 -3.12
N SER A 566 51.74 24.65 -3.06
CA SER A 566 53.16 24.58 -3.41
C SER A 566 53.31 24.38 -4.92
N ARG A 567 53.86 25.38 -5.62
CA ARG A 567 54.25 25.25 -7.03
C ARG A 567 55.50 24.36 -7.12
N LEU A 568 55.43 23.29 -7.93
CA LEU A 568 56.57 22.40 -8.17
C LEU A 568 57.38 22.84 -9.39
N SER A 569 56.69 23.12 -10.50
CA SER A 569 57.31 23.61 -11.74
C SER A 569 56.25 24.28 -12.63
N GLY A 570 56.55 25.49 -13.10
CA GLY A 570 55.66 26.28 -13.97
C GLY A 570 54.23 26.41 -13.43
N ASN A 571 53.31 25.72 -14.10
CA ASN A 571 51.87 25.75 -13.84
C ASN A 571 51.36 24.59 -12.98
N LEU A 572 52.23 23.68 -12.52
CA LEU A 572 51.88 22.54 -11.67
C LEU A 572 51.97 22.93 -10.18
N SER A 573 50.87 22.75 -9.44
CA SER A 573 50.83 22.90 -7.98
C SER A 573 50.30 21.64 -7.28
N ILE A 574 50.77 21.42 -6.06
CA ILE A 574 50.27 20.34 -5.18
C ILE A 574 49.77 20.88 -3.84
N SER A 575 48.88 20.15 -3.20
CA SER A 575 48.39 20.45 -1.85
C SER A 575 48.00 19.17 -1.10
N PRO A 576 48.90 18.59 -0.29
CA PRO A 576 48.51 17.58 0.70
C PRO A 576 47.56 18.16 1.75
N TYR A 577 46.69 17.31 2.30
CA TYR A 577 45.77 17.67 3.37
C TYR A 577 45.39 16.47 4.25
N ALA A 578 44.86 16.78 5.42
CA ALA A 578 44.15 15.87 6.30
C ALA A 578 42.77 16.43 6.65
N ARG A 579 41.78 15.55 6.86
CA ARG A 579 40.38 15.88 7.16
C ARG A 579 39.83 14.92 8.21
N LEU A 580 38.96 15.44 9.07
CA LEU A 580 38.13 14.67 10.00
C LEU A 580 36.66 15.02 9.71
N ASP A 581 35.86 14.01 9.38
CA ASP A 581 34.42 14.13 9.16
C ASP A 581 33.68 13.39 10.29
N GLY A 582 32.54 13.91 10.72
CA GLY A 582 31.69 13.25 11.70
C GLY A 582 30.21 13.56 11.51
N SER A 583 29.33 12.62 11.85
CA SER A 583 27.89 12.85 11.85
C SER A 583 27.18 12.07 12.96
N TYR A 584 26.01 12.56 13.34
CA TYR A 584 25.05 11.84 14.16
C TYR A 584 23.67 11.95 13.52
N SER A 585 23.05 10.80 13.27
CA SER A 585 21.75 10.67 12.61
C SER A 585 20.81 9.85 13.49
N ARG A 586 19.55 10.27 13.58
CA ARG A 586 18.50 9.60 14.36
C ARG A 586 17.31 9.35 13.45
N LEU A 587 17.06 8.08 13.11
CA LEU A 587 15.92 7.64 12.33
C LEU A 587 14.77 7.28 13.27
N ASN A 588 13.58 7.82 13.05
CA ASN A 588 12.43 7.64 13.93
C ASN A 588 11.91 6.19 13.93
N LYS A 589 11.05 5.87 14.90
CA LYS A 589 10.24 4.65 14.86
C LYS A 589 9.25 4.72 13.69
N PHE A 590 9.03 3.62 12.97
CA PHE A 590 7.94 3.50 12.00
C PHE A 590 7.37 2.07 11.97
N THR A 591 6.18 1.93 11.40
CA THR A 591 5.45 0.66 11.30
C THR A 591 5.06 0.43 9.85
N GLU A 592 5.33 -0.77 9.34
CA GLU A 592 4.87 -1.21 8.03
C GLU A 592 3.36 -1.52 8.05
N THR A 593 2.74 -1.40 6.87
CA THR A 593 1.38 -1.85 6.56
C THR A 593 1.42 -2.83 5.38
N GLY A 594 0.30 -3.49 5.06
CA GLY A 594 0.17 -4.30 3.82
C GLY A 594 0.12 -5.83 4.00
N GLY A 595 0.26 -6.36 5.21
CA GLY A 595 0.24 -7.81 5.42
C GLY A 595 0.48 -8.26 6.87
N ALA A 596 0.40 -9.57 7.10
CA ALA A 596 0.55 -10.17 8.43
C ALA A 596 2.02 -10.37 8.85
N ASN A 597 2.98 -10.20 7.93
CA ASN A 597 4.42 -10.15 8.19
C ASN A 597 4.94 -8.71 8.37
N ALA A 598 4.05 -7.71 8.47
CA ALA A 598 4.42 -6.32 8.73
C ALA A 598 5.19 -6.16 10.05
N LEU A 599 6.30 -5.43 9.98
CA LEU A 599 7.19 -5.13 11.09
C LEU A 599 7.02 -3.69 11.57
N THR A 600 7.26 -3.48 12.85
CA THR A 600 7.54 -2.16 13.41
C THR A 600 9.03 -2.06 13.71
N TYR A 601 9.70 -1.09 13.11
CA TYR A 601 11.10 -0.78 13.36
C TYR A 601 11.20 0.34 14.38
N ASN A 602 11.92 0.08 15.47
CA ASN A 602 12.19 1.07 16.50
C ASN A 602 13.11 2.18 15.99
N GLN A 603 13.26 3.23 16.79
CA GLN A 603 14.21 4.29 16.52
C GLN A 603 15.65 3.76 16.48
N GLN A 604 16.45 4.28 15.55
CA GLN A 604 17.84 3.89 15.33
C GLN A 604 18.74 5.12 15.38
N ALA A 605 19.90 4.98 16.03
CA ALA A 605 20.97 5.99 16.05
C ALA A 605 22.13 5.53 15.17
N ILE A 606 22.65 6.43 14.35
CA ILE A 606 23.72 6.18 13.38
C ILE A 606 24.77 7.27 13.56
N THR A 607 25.94 6.90 14.05
CA THR A 607 27.10 7.80 14.18
C THR A 607 28.04 7.54 13.01
N THR A 608 28.71 8.58 12.51
CA THR A 608 29.90 8.42 11.67
C THR A 608 31.09 9.19 12.20
N ALA A 609 32.29 8.63 12.03
CA ALA A 609 33.56 9.30 12.29
C ALA A 609 34.60 8.79 11.29
N MET A 610 35.14 9.67 10.44
CA MET A 610 36.11 9.31 9.41
C MET A 610 37.32 10.24 9.44
N PHE A 611 38.52 9.67 9.43
CA PHE A 611 39.73 10.40 9.10
C PHE A 611 40.05 10.22 7.62
N ALA A 612 40.54 11.26 6.96
CA ALA A 612 41.03 11.19 5.60
C ALA A 612 42.34 11.95 5.42
N ALA A 613 43.25 11.40 4.63
CA ALA A 613 44.47 12.06 4.17
C ALA A 613 44.53 12.00 2.64
N GLY A 614 44.91 13.11 2.00
CA GLY A 614 44.88 13.19 0.54
C GLY A 614 45.84 14.20 -0.05
N LEU A 615 45.88 14.21 -1.38
CA LEU A 615 46.73 15.05 -2.20
C LEU A 615 45.93 15.59 -3.39
N ASP A 616 45.83 16.91 -3.47
CA ASP A 616 45.36 17.58 -4.68
C ASP A 616 46.55 17.94 -5.58
N VAL A 617 46.41 17.68 -6.88
CA VAL A 617 47.37 18.03 -7.94
C VAL A 617 46.63 18.86 -8.98
N ASN A 618 47.15 20.05 -9.30
CA ASN A 618 46.47 21.02 -10.15
C ASN A 618 47.43 21.53 -11.24
N TYR A 619 46.93 21.73 -12.44
CA TYR A 619 47.70 22.31 -13.55
C TYR A 619 46.93 23.46 -14.19
N GLU A 620 47.57 24.61 -14.40
CA GLU A 620 46.97 25.77 -15.08
C GLU A 620 47.32 25.80 -16.57
N THR A 621 46.34 26.00 -17.45
CA THR A 621 46.56 26.16 -18.89
C THR A 621 45.60 27.14 -19.56
N TYR A 622 46.08 27.84 -20.58
CA TYR A 622 45.31 28.83 -21.33
C TYR A 622 44.83 28.21 -22.64
N VAL A 623 43.55 28.40 -22.96
CA VAL A 623 42.92 27.93 -24.19
C VAL A 623 42.28 29.11 -24.94
N TYR A 624 41.94 28.93 -26.21
CA TYR A 624 41.28 29.96 -26.99
C TYR A 624 39.92 30.31 -26.35
N GLY A 625 39.81 31.53 -25.81
CA GLY A 625 38.61 32.01 -25.12
C GLY A 625 38.53 31.78 -23.60
N GLY A 626 39.57 31.24 -22.94
CA GLY A 626 39.52 31.07 -21.48
C GLY A 626 40.75 30.47 -20.79
N LEU A 627 40.64 30.32 -19.48
CA LEU A 627 41.58 29.59 -18.62
C LEU A 627 40.95 28.25 -18.20
N LEU A 628 41.72 27.17 -18.28
CA LEU A 628 41.36 25.86 -17.74
C LEU A 628 42.33 25.48 -16.62
N LYS A 629 41.80 24.86 -15.58
CA LYS A 629 42.58 24.26 -14.49
C LYS A 629 42.17 22.80 -14.28
N PRO A 630 42.66 21.86 -15.11
CA PRO A 630 42.56 20.44 -14.81
C PRO A 630 43.19 20.13 -13.45
N TYR A 631 42.54 19.26 -12.70
CA TYR A 631 42.99 18.80 -11.40
C TYR A 631 42.70 17.30 -11.21
N ALA A 632 43.53 16.67 -10.38
CA ALA A 632 43.37 15.31 -9.91
C ALA A 632 43.56 15.27 -8.40
N LYS A 633 42.78 14.44 -7.72
CA LYS A 633 42.78 14.32 -6.26
C LYS A 633 42.69 12.85 -5.88
N VAL A 634 43.52 12.44 -4.94
CA VAL A 634 43.50 11.12 -4.32
C VAL A 634 43.40 11.27 -2.82
N GLU A 635 42.48 10.52 -2.22
CA GLU A 635 42.19 10.55 -0.78
C GLU A 635 42.07 9.12 -0.26
N PHE A 636 42.82 8.84 0.80
CA PHE A 636 42.70 7.63 1.61
C PHE A 636 41.94 7.97 2.89
N GLY A 637 40.88 7.23 3.20
CA GLY A 637 40.09 7.37 4.40
C GLY A 637 40.13 6.13 5.29
N SER A 638 40.05 6.34 6.60
CA SER A 638 39.82 5.31 7.60
C SER A 638 38.52 5.64 8.33
N ASP A 639 37.59 4.69 8.35
CA ASP A 639 36.36 4.78 9.13
C ASP A 639 36.64 4.34 10.59
N PHE A 640 36.06 5.06 11.55
CA PHE A 640 36.07 4.78 12.99
C PHE A 640 34.67 4.97 13.60
N SER A 641 33.64 4.88 12.76
CA SER A 641 32.23 4.96 13.18
C SER A 641 31.91 3.83 14.17
N SER A 642 30.90 4.05 15.01
CA SER A 642 30.30 2.95 15.75
C SER A 642 29.35 2.15 14.87
N ASP A 643 29.13 0.89 15.25
CA ASP A 643 27.99 0.11 14.76
C ASP A 643 26.67 0.82 15.08
N SER A 644 25.62 0.45 14.33
CA SER A 644 24.28 0.99 14.48
C SER A 644 23.27 -0.12 14.73
N ASP A 645 22.81 -0.23 15.97
CA ASP A 645 21.79 -1.19 16.36
C ASP A 645 20.42 -0.78 15.82
N ALA A 646 19.80 -1.67 15.05
CA ALA A 646 18.41 -1.59 14.64
C ALA A 646 17.61 -2.70 15.34
N SER A 647 16.45 -2.36 15.88
CA SER A 647 15.53 -3.34 16.46
C SER A 647 14.12 -3.23 15.90
N MET A 648 13.43 -4.36 15.82
CA MET A 648 12.07 -4.47 15.30
C MET A 648 11.26 -5.56 15.99
N TYR A 649 9.96 -5.56 15.76
CA TYR A 649 9.04 -6.63 16.16
C TYR A 649 7.95 -6.79 15.09
N TYR A 650 7.35 -7.98 14.96
CA TYR A 650 6.16 -8.14 14.11
C TYR A 650 4.96 -7.46 14.75
N ASN A 651 4.12 -6.82 13.93
CA ASN A 651 2.89 -6.19 14.40
C ASN A 651 1.95 -7.21 15.09
N SER A 652 2.01 -8.48 14.68
CA SER A 652 1.30 -9.62 15.29
C SER A 652 1.99 -10.24 16.53
N ALA A 653 3.23 -9.86 16.85
CA ALA A 653 4.02 -10.44 17.94
C ALA A 653 4.84 -9.35 18.67
N THR A 654 4.16 -8.34 19.19
CA THR A 654 4.77 -7.11 19.74
C THR A 654 5.63 -7.30 20.99
N SER A 655 5.50 -8.44 21.67
CA SER A 655 6.32 -8.82 22.83
C SER A 655 7.73 -9.32 22.46
N THR A 656 7.96 -9.70 21.20
CA THR A 656 9.22 -10.30 20.75
C THR A 656 10.01 -9.31 19.93
N VAL A 657 11.05 -8.72 20.54
CA VAL A 657 11.95 -7.77 19.88
C VAL A 657 13.17 -8.50 19.33
N TYR A 658 13.46 -8.26 18.06
CA TYR A 658 14.65 -8.73 17.36
C TYR A 658 15.59 -7.53 17.16
N THR A 659 16.90 -7.73 17.33
CA THR A 659 17.91 -6.69 17.17
C THR A 659 19.03 -7.20 16.28
N THR A 660 19.50 -6.35 15.37
CA THR A 660 20.70 -6.57 14.57
C THR A 660 21.60 -5.34 14.64
N SER A 661 22.90 -5.54 14.60
CA SER A 661 23.87 -4.44 14.55
C SER A 661 24.36 -4.27 13.12
N ILE A 662 24.14 -3.09 12.54
CA ILE A 662 24.71 -2.74 11.24
C ILE A 662 26.11 -2.21 11.48
N ALA A 663 27.09 -3.03 11.13
CA ALA A 663 28.50 -2.71 11.28
C ALA A 663 28.81 -1.29 10.75
N SER A 664 29.60 -0.52 11.48
CA SER A 664 30.52 0.38 10.80
C SER A 664 31.37 -0.50 9.88
N ARG A 665 31.52 -0.07 8.63
CA ARG A 665 32.44 -0.79 7.76
C ARG A 665 33.83 -0.39 8.25
N ASP A 666 34.51 -1.30 8.96
CA ASP A 666 35.92 -1.23 9.38
C ASP A 666 36.87 -1.23 8.16
N ASP A 667 36.53 -0.40 7.18
CA ASP A 667 37.03 -0.40 5.83
C ASP A 667 37.89 0.83 5.60
N THR A 668 38.94 0.61 4.82
CA THR A 668 39.63 1.72 4.17
C THR A 668 38.82 2.21 2.98
N ARG A 669 38.76 3.53 2.83
CA ARG A 669 38.12 4.20 1.69
C ARG A 669 39.19 4.73 0.75
N TRP A 670 39.03 4.48 -0.54
CA TRP A 670 39.75 5.20 -1.58
C TRP A 670 38.78 6.09 -2.36
N LYS A 671 39.08 7.40 -2.41
CA LYS A 671 38.41 8.36 -3.27
C LYS A 671 39.41 8.89 -4.29
N THR A 672 39.02 8.85 -5.56
CA THR A 672 39.74 9.49 -6.66
C THR A 672 38.79 10.47 -7.35
N GLU A 673 39.23 11.72 -7.52
CA GLU A 673 38.49 12.76 -8.21
C GLU A 673 39.32 13.32 -9.36
N LEU A 674 38.71 13.45 -10.53
CA LEU A 674 39.29 14.09 -11.72
C LEU A 674 38.34 15.19 -12.16
N GLY A 675 38.86 16.38 -12.45
CA GLY A 675 38.02 17.49 -12.89
C GLY A 675 38.79 18.58 -13.60
N THR A 676 38.06 19.61 -14.03
CA THR A 676 38.65 20.85 -14.51
C THR A 676 37.78 22.03 -14.07
N ASP A 677 38.41 23.05 -13.52
CA ASP A 677 37.79 24.37 -13.40
C ASP A 677 37.94 25.09 -14.75
N PHE A 678 36.95 25.89 -15.14
CA PHE A 678 36.95 26.65 -16.38
C PHE A 678 36.50 28.10 -16.17
N PHE A 679 37.13 29.01 -16.90
CA PHE A 679 36.88 30.45 -16.86
C PHE A 679 36.86 30.99 -18.29
N PHE A 680 35.67 31.17 -18.84
CA PHE A 680 35.51 31.69 -20.20
C PHE A 680 35.45 33.23 -20.21
N SER A 681 35.92 33.84 -21.30
CA SER A 681 35.84 35.29 -21.52
C SER A 681 34.39 35.81 -21.56
N SER A 682 33.41 34.94 -21.77
CA SER A 682 31.98 35.20 -21.62
C SER A 682 31.52 35.40 -20.17
N GLY A 683 32.41 35.28 -19.19
CA GLY A 683 32.12 35.38 -17.76
C GLY A 683 31.74 34.05 -17.10
N VAL A 684 31.32 33.05 -17.89
CA VAL A 684 30.93 31.73 -17.39
C VAL A 684 32.10 31.06 -16.69
N THR A 685 31.89 30.74 -15.41
CA THR A 685 32.88 30.11 -14.53
C THR A 685 32.28 28.87 -13.88
N GLY A 686 33.06 27.79 -13.77
CA GLY A 686 32.55 26.56 -13.21
C GLY A 686 33.57 25.44 -13.09
N SER A 687 33.08 24.26 -12.75
CA SER A 687 33.85 23.01 -12.70
C SER A 687 33.04 21.86 -13.29
N PHE A 688 33.69 20.98 -14.03
CA PHE A 688 33.19 19.63 -14.30
C PHE A 688 34.06 18.63 -13.53
N PHE A 689 33.45 17.63 -12.90
CA PHE A 689 34.18 16.63 -12.12
C PHE A 689 33.55 15.24 -12.19
N TYR A 690 34.42 14.24 -12.06
CA TYR A 690 34.10 12.83 -11.88
C TYR A 690 34.77 12.35 -10.59
N ILE A 691 33.99 11.70 -9.73
CA ILE A 691 34.45 11.10 -8.47
C ILE A 691 34.20 9.59 -8.56
N ARG A 692 35.18 8.80 -8.12
CA ARG A 692 35.02 7.38 -7.85
C ARG A 692 35.41 7.11 -6.40
N GLU A 693 34.53 6.44 -5.67
CA GLU A 693 34.80 6.01 -4.29
C GLU A 693 34.67 4.49 -4.19
N MET A 694 35.55 3.88 -3.41
CA MET A 694 35.56 2.44 -3.12
C MET A 694 35.79 2.26 -1.62
N THR A 695 34.96 1.44 -0.99
CA THR A 695 35.03 1.10 0.44
C THR A 695 35.18 -0.41 0.54
N GLY A 696 36.32 -0.86 1.06
CA GLY A 696 36.70 -2.27 1.06
C GLY A 696 36.67 -2.90 -0.34
N SER A 697 36.25 -4.16 -0.41
CA SER A 697 35.99 -4.86 -1.68
C SER A 697 34.53 -4.76 -2.16
N GLN A 698 33.61 -4.44 -1.24
CA GLN A 698 32.15 -4.71 -1.34
C GLN A 698 31.29 -3.52 -1.79
N ALA A 699 31.79 -2.27 -1.73
CA ALA A 699 31.00 -1.09 -2.06
C ALA A 699 31.74 -0.12 -2.99
N ARG A 700 31.04 0.37 -4.02
CA ARG A 700 31.59 1.21 -5.08
C ARG A 700 30.57 2.24 -5.51
N SER A 701 31.00 3.48 -5.70
CA SER A 701 30.18 4.54 -6.30
C SER A 701 30.97 5.33 -7.33
N ASN A 702 30.25 5.85 -8.32
CA ASN A 702 30.75 6.77 -9.31
C ASN A 702 29.79 7.96 -9.34
N SER A 703 30.32 9.18 -9.24
CA SER A 703 29.53 10.40 -9.32
C SER A 703 30.07 11.32 -10.39
N VAL A 704 29.17 11.95 -11.14
CA VAL A 704 29.48 13.01 -12.09
C VAL A 704 28.78 14.27 -11.63
N GLY A 705 29.46 15.41 -11.72
CA GLY A 705 28.89 16.69 -11.32
C GLY A 705 29.36 17.89 -12.12
N LEU A 706 28.52 18.92 -12.06
CA LEU A 706 28.74 20.23 -12.64
C LEU A 706 28.56 21.28 -11.55
N ARG A 707 29.48 22.24 -11.45
CA ARG A 707 29.36 23.43 -10.61
C ARG A 707 29.38 24.67 -11.49
N PHE A 708 28.48 25.60 -11.22
CA PHE A 708 28.55 26.96 -11.72
C PHE A 708 28.87 27.91 -10.57
N SER A 709 29.90 28.73 -10.76
CA SER A 709 30.13 29.94 -9.94
C SER A 709 29.75 31.10 -10.83
N GLY A 710 28.74 31.87 -10.47
CA GLY A 710 28.01 32.62 -11.48
C GLY A 710 28.85 33.69 -12.19
N ALA A 711 28.43 34.01 -13.42
CA ALA A 711 29.12 34.92 -14.33
C ALA A 711 28.97 36.40 -13.95
N LYS A 712 29.82 37.23 -14.55
CA LYS A 712 29.70 38.70 -14.54
C LYS A 712 28.44 39.20 -15.26
#